data_AF-A0A640XMZ7-F1
#
_entry.id   AF-A0A640XMZ7-F1
#
_cell.length_a   1.000
_cell.length_b   1.000
_cell.length_c   1.000
_cell.angle_alpha   90.00
_cell.angle_beta   90.00
_cell.angle_gamma   90.00
#
_symmetry.space_group_name_H-M   'P 1'
#
loop_
_entity.id
_entity.type
_entity.pdbx_description
1 polymer ?
#
loop_
_entity_poly.entity_id
_entity_poly.type
_entity_poly.pdbx_seq_one_letter_code
_entity_poly.pdbx_strand_id
1 'polypeptide(L)'
;MENTMDEKQKREYQTVVLAALLHDIGKFYQRGLDEKARKSRNHASLGLECFQNLFAEKIRILLGEEEKEKIASAINTHHDHADIITLADALSAGMDRISLDDEEKTGDPDKERLLSVFEQISLGNNTKNTNDFAYRLETLSLEKSKLFPNDKLPRQSLKDEYKNLWESFEKEVKSIPTYSISSYLNILYSILQKYTWCIPSATYKDEPDISLFDHAKTTAAITGCLYHCEKMDKSSDNKFLIVGGDISGIQNFIYRITKAQGVKGISKMLRGRSFYLLLLQDVIARHIIEQVSLFSTNILYSGGGRFELLLPNTGESKQILKSVQTDVNKWLFKMYGGELGLVLESVEANQDTLKGYGDLLLKLNDKLTIAKKKKFLSSFTDATFWIEETSDRNVIKVCKACGISTVTNDEPCELCNLHKNIGNKLPNTSYLIFRNKDLENIDGLPVPFGEFGTVYLLENDKLITENLLKSKKILAIEKINKLDKLQTGFRFIGNTAPLANADFSIGNDPTDEDKQVKKGNVLSFEIIADTSIGDKRLGILKMDVDHLGLIFTLGLEEEQHSKRKSISRIAALSRSMDMFFGGYLNKICNEIFEQWRSESKWEHRDKVTQIFYTVYSGGDDLLIIGPWSEMPKLALKIQDEFKAYTCHNPDINISAGIFLCKPKYPISLAAKAAGEQLNTSKDNGRKRITLFGDTVEWIVNGGVCVKELLDFGEDLHSYINSENSRKKLPRGFVHELLRKHKQYKSGQDPNFIPAIIYQLARNVKDDELRNKLKETLITDKNCYFKHIQIPTSYALLKLRKGE
;
A
#
# COMPACT_ATOMS: atom_id res chain seq x y z
N MET A 1 14.09 -35.23 6.94
CA MET A 1 14.54 -34.38 5.83
C MET A 1 15.48 -33.36 6.43
N GLU A 2 16.75 -33.74 6.58
CA GLU A 2 17.82 -32.86 7.03
C GLU A 2 18.71 -32.62 5.83
N ASN A 3 18.54 -31.47 5.19
CA ASN A 3 19.62 -30.79 4.50
C ASN A 3 19.35 -29.28 4.54
N THR A 4 18.96 -28.79 5.72
CA THR A 4 19.09 -27.37 6.06
C THR A 4 20.55 -27.00 5.88
N MET A 5 20.82 -25.87 5.22
CA MET A 5 22.18 -25.34 5.06
C MET A 5 22.97 -25.47 6.36
N ASP A 6 24.18 -25.99 6.28
CA ASP A 6 25.06 -26.01 7.45
C ASP A 6 25.42 -24.57 7.88
N GLU A 7 25.91 -24.38 9.10
CA GLU A 7 26.21 -23.02 9.61
C GLU A 7 27.30 -22.31 8.77
N LYS A 8 28.19 -23.06 8.09
CA LYS A 8 29.20 -22.49 7.18
C LYS A 8 28.54 -21.95 5.91
N GLN A 9 27.65 -22.73 5.29
CA GLN A 9 26.89 -22.31 4.12
C GLN A 9 26.00 -21.11 4.43
N LYS A 10 25.38 -21.04 5.61
CA LYS A 10 24.57 -19.88 6.04
C LYS A 10 25.43 -18.63 6.16
N ARG A 11 26.62 -18.77 6.75
CA ARG A 11 27.61 -17.68 6.85
C ARG A 11 28.04 -17.22 5.46
N GLU A 12 28.40 -18.14 4.57
CA GLU A 12 28.76 -17.85 3.17
C GLU A 12 27.63 -17.11 2.43
N TYR A 13 26.37 -17.56 2.57
CA TYR A 13 25.21 -16.90 1.98
C TYR A 13 25.03 -15.46 2.51
N GLN A 14 25.12 -15.27 3.83
CA GLN A 14 25.02 -13.95 4.44
C GLN A 14 26.13 -13.01 3.98
N THR A 15 27.36 -13.53 3.81
CA THR A 15 28.49 -12.79 3.23
C THR A 15 28.17 -12.31 1.81
N VAL A 16 27.65 -13.20 0.97
CA VAL A 16 27.35 -12.91 -0.45
C VAL A 16 26.18 -11.92 -0.58
N VAL A 17 25.13 -12.07 0.23
CA VAL A 17 24.02 -11.09 0.27
C VAL A 17 24.48 -9.72 0.74
N LEU A 18 25.35 -9.66 1.76
CA LEU A 18 25.89 -8.41 2.26
C LEU A 18 26.77 -7.70 1.22
N ALA A 19 27.61 -8.47 0.51
CA ALA A 19 28.40 -7.96 -0.60
C ALA A 19 27.51 -7.42 -1.72
N ALA A 20 26.44 -8.13 -2.09
CA ALA A 20 25.49 -7.68 -3.11
C ALA A 20 24.73 -6.42 -2.69
N LEU A 21 24.38 -6.24 -1.42
CA LEU A 21 23.76 -5.00 -0.93
C LEU A 21 24.71 -3.80 -0.94
N LEU A 22 26.01 -4.04 -0.75
CA LEU A 22 27.04 -3.01 -0.62
C LEU A 22 27.85 -2.76 -1.90
N HIS A 23 27.71 -3.57 -2.95
CA HIS A 23 28.57 -3.51 -4.15
C HIS A 23 28.66 -2.10 -4.75
N ASP A 24 27.53 -1.38 -4.76
CA ASP A 24 27.41 -0.03 -5.32
C ASP A 24 27.41 1.11 -4.28
N ILE A 25 27.72 0.82 -3.00
CA ILE A 25 27.77 1.86 -1.96
C ILE A 25 28.80 2.95 -2.27
N GLY A 26 29.85 2.59 -3.03
CA GLY A 26 30.85 3.51 -3.53
C GLY A 26 30.27 4.64 -4.38
N LYS A 27 29.15 4.43 -5.08
CA LYS A 27 28.45 5.49 -5.84
C LYS A 27 27.91 6.58 -4.90
N PHE A 28 27.31 6.19 -3.78
CA PHE A 28 26.82 7.15 -2.78
C PHE A 28 28.00 7.88 -2.10
N TYR A 29 29.02 7.13 -1.67
CA TYR A 29 30.20 7.71 -1.03
C TYR A 29 30.92 8.70 -1.96
N GLN A 30 31.22 8.30 -3.20
CA GLN A 30 31.91 9.12 -4.19
C GLN A 30 31.18 10.45 -4.47
N ARG A 31 29.85 10.44 -4.51
CA ARG A 31 29.04 11.64 -4.77
C ARG A 31 29.01 12.60 -3.58
N GLY A 32 29.28 12.13 -2.36
CA GLY A 32 29.42 12.96 -1.16
C GLY A 32 30.82 13.55 -0.93
N LEU A 33 31.84 13.13 -1.70
CA LEU A 33 33.23 13.58 -1.54
C LEU A 33 33.55 14.88 -2.29
N ASP A 34 34.65 15.55 -1.90
CA ASP A 34 35.19 16.70 -2.61
C ASP A 34 35.73 16.34 -4.02
N GLU A 35 35.58 17.26 -5.00
CA GLU A 35 35.95 17.03 -6.41
C GLU A 35 37.40 16.55 -6.63
N LYS A 36 38.34 17.02 -5.79
CA LYS A 36 39.75 16.59 -5.85
C LYS A 36 39.95 15.15 -5.41
N ALA A 37 39.21 14.68 -4.39
CA ALA A 37 39.23 13.30 -3.95
C ALA A 37 38.57 12.38 -5.00
N ARG A 38 37.53 12.87 -5.67
CA ARG A 38 36.75 12.15 -6.69
C ARG A 38 37.53 11.85 -7.99
N LYS A 39 38.25 12.83 -8.55
CA LYS A 39 38.93 12.69 -9.87
C LYS A 39 40.14 11.75 -9.86
N SER A 40 40.59 11.30 -8.69
CA SER A 40 41.79 10.47 -8.55
C SER A 40 41.50 8.97 -8.37
N ARG A 41 40.23 8.55 -8.21
CA ARG A 41 39.85 7.17 -7.82
C ARG A 41 38.54 6.71 -8.47
N ASN A 42 38.48 5.45 -8.90
CA ASN A 42 37.23 4.84 -9.41
C ASN A 42 36.26 4.53 -8.24
N HIS A 43 34.96 4.35 -8.52
CA HIS A 43 33.95 4.13 -7.47
C HIS A 43 34.14 2.81 -6.72
N ALA A 44 34.73 1.79 -7.35
CA ALA A 44 35.05 0.52 -6.70
C ALA A 44 36.11 0.68 -5.59
N SER A 45 37.21 1.40 -5.84
CA SER A 45 38.23 1.70 -4.83
C SER A 45 37.72 2.60 -3.70
N LEU A 46 36.86 3.58 -4.02
CA LEU A 46 36.17 4.39 -3.02
C LEU A 46 35.14 3.57 -2.22
N GLY A 47 34.48 2.61 -2.87
CA GLY A 47 33.61 1.64 -2.22
C GLY A 47 34.38 0.79 -1.20
N LEU A 48 35.59 0.33 -1.54
CA LEU A 48 36.47 -0.38 -0.63
C LEU A 48 36.92 0.50 0.55
N GLU A 49 37.31 1.75 0.30
CA GLU A 49 37.65 2.71 1.36
C GLU A 49 36.47 2.92 2.33
N CYS A 50 35.27 3.16 1.79
CA CYS A 50 34.03 3.24 2.55
C CYS A 50 33.78 1.97 3.38
N PHE A 51 33.94 0.80 2.76
CA PHE A 51 33.81 -0.49 3.41
C PHE A 51 34.73 -0.61 4.63
N GLN A 52 36.01 -0.32 4.44
CA GLN A 52 37.01 -0.37 5.51
C GLN A 52 36.67 0.57 6.66
N ASN A 53 36.20 1.78 6.36
CA ASN A 53 35.92 2.81 7.36
C ASN A 53 34.62 2.57 8.14
N LEU A 54 33.58 2.00 7.51
CA LEU A 54 32.24 1.95 8.10
C LEU A 54 31.74 0.55 8.45
N PHE A 55 32.19 -0.48 7.73
CA PHE A 55 31.57 -1.81 7.76
C PHE A 55 32.55 -2.90 8.22
N ALA A 56 33.82 -2.82 7.82
CA ALA A 56 34.80 -3.89 7.98
C ALA A 56 34.93 -4.41 9.41
N GLU A 57 35.08 -3.52 10.41
CA GLU A 57 35.23 -3.95 11.81
C GLU A 57 33.97 -4.64 12.34
N LYS A 58 32.78 -4.15 12.01
CA LYS A 58 31.51 -4.76 12.42
C LYS A 58 31.32 -6.12 11.76
N ILE A 59 31.66 -6.24 10.48
CA ILE A 59 31.60 -7.47 9.72
C ILE A 59 32.62 -8.48 10.26
N ARG A 60 33.83 -8.05 10.61
CA ARG A 60 34.84 -8.91 11.26
C ARG A 60 34.31 -9.49 12.57
N ILE A 61 33.64 -8.67 13.38
CA ILE A 61 33.02 -9.11 14.64
C ILE A 61 31.90 -10.14 14.40
N LEU A 62 31.08 -9.92 13.36
CA LEU A 62 29.88 -10.74 13.09
C LEU A 62 30.16 -12.02 12.29
N LEU A 63 31.06 -11.93 11.32
CA LEU A 63 31.30 -12.92 10.29
C LEU A 63 32.77 -13.34 10.20
N GLY A 64 33.69 -12.81 10.99
CA GLY A 64 35.12 -13.18 10.94
C GLY A 64 35.93 -12.51 9.83
N GLU A 65 37.23 -12.74 9.86
CA GLU A 65 38.21 -12.05 9.00
C GLU A 65 38.14 -12.51 7.53
N GLU A 66 37.97 -13.81 7.28
CA GLU A 66 37.94 -14.37 5.93
C GLU A 66 36.76 -13.81 5.11
N GLU A 67 35.57 -13.73 5.72
CA GLU A 67 34.35 -13.23 5.11
C GLU A 67 34.40 -11.71 4.90
N LYS A 68 35.04 -10.99 5.83
CA LYS A 68 35.33 -9.56 5.68
C LYS A 68 36.18 -9.31 4.42
N GLU A 69 37.24 -10.11 4.22
CA GLU A 69 38.08 -10.01 3.01
C GLU A 69 37.34 -10.42 1.73
N LYS A 70 36.46 -11.43 1.79
CA LYS A 70 35.59 -11.79 0.65
C LYS A 70 34.68 -10.65 0.23
N ILE A 71 34.05 -9.96 1.19
CA ILE A 71 33.18 -8.81 0.90
C ILE A 71 34.01 -7.64 0.36
N ALA A 72 35.17 -7.36 0.96
CA ALA A 72 36.08 -6.32 0.47
C ALA A 72 36.52 -6.59 -0.98
N SER A 73 36.87 -7.84 -1.30
CA SER A 73 37.21 -8.26 -2.65
C SER A 73 36.04 -8.07 -3.60
N ALA A 74 34.84 -8.53 -3.25
CA ALA A 74 33.64 -8.39 -4.07
C ALA A 74 33.33 -6.91 -4.39
N ILE A 75 33.45 -6.02 -3.41
CA ILE A 75 33.26 -4.58 -3.62
C ILE A 75 34.34 -4.01 -4.54
N ASN A 76 35.59 -4.46 -4.43
CA ASN A 76 36.69 -3.93 -5.23
C ASN A 76 36.71 -4.45 -6.68
N THR A 77 36.37 -5.72 -6.91
CA THR A 77 36.55 -6.40 -8.21
C THR A 77 35.25 -6.73 -8.96
N HIS A 78 34.08 -6.25 -8.52
CA HIS A 78 32.81 -6.55 -9.20
C HIS A 78 32.73 -6.09 -10.67
N HIS A 79 33.63 -5.21 -11.14
CA HIS A 79 33.74 -4.85 -12.57
C HIS A 79 34.73 -5.71 -13.36
N ASP A 80 35.59 -6.47 -12.68
CA ASP A 80 36.75 -7.15 -13.28
C ASP A 80 36.61 -8.68 -13.32
N HIS A 81 35.61 -9.28 -12.65
CA HIS A 81 35.47 -10.73 -12.49
C HIS A 81 34.09 -11.28 -12.91
N ALA A 82 34.08 -12.50 -13.44
CA ALA A 82 32.87 -13.30 -13.65
C ALA A 82 32.40 -13.94 -12.33
N ASP A 83 32.03 -13.12 -11.36
CA ASP A 83 31.47 -13.57 -10.07
C ASP A 83 29.93 -13.41 -10.06
N ILE A 84 29.26 -14.12 -9.16
CA ILE A 84 27.79 -14.19 -9.04
C ILE A 84 27.16 -12.79 -8.93
N ILE A 85 27.82 -11.88 -8.20
CA ILE A 85 27.33 -10.51 -7.95
C ILE A 85 27.32 -9.69 -9.23
N THR A 86 28.38 -9.79 -10.05
CA THR A 86 28.47 -9.08 -11.34
C THR A 86 27.38 -9.54 -12.31
N LEU A 87 27.10 -10.84 -12.33
CA LEU A 87 25.97 -11.37 -13.10
C LEU A 87 24.63 -10.86 -12.56
N ALA A 88 24.45 -10.87 -11.24
CA ALA A 88 23.23 -10.39 -10.62
C ALA A 88 22.98 -8.89 -10.84
N ASP A 89 24.03 -8.07 -10.83
CA ASP A 89 24.00 -6.65 -11.14
C ASP A 89 23.47 -6.39 -12.57
N ALA A 90 24.05 -7.08 -13.55
CA ALA A 90 23.61 -7.00 -14.94
C ALA A 90 22.15 -7.45 -15.13
N LEU A 91 21.74 -8.55 -14.48
CA LEU A 91 20.36 -9.05 -14.54
C LEU A 91 19.36 -8.12 -13.86
N SER A 92 19.74 -7.52 -12.73
CA SER A 92 18.92 -6.54 -12.01
C SER A 92 18.64 -5.30 -12.87
N ALA A 93 19.64 -4.84 -13.62
CA ALA A 93 19.52 -3.73 -14.56
C ALA A 93 18.82 -4.11 -15.88
N GLY A 94 18.68 -5.40 -16.20
CA GLY A 94 18.13 -5.86 -17.48
C GLY A 94 19.10 -5.71 -18.66
N MET A 95 20.42 -5.70 -18.39
CA MET A 95 21.46 -5.52 -19.41
C MET A 95 21.82 -6.84 -20.10
N ASP A 96 22.01 -6.80 -21.43
CA ASP A 96 22.31 -8.01 -22.21
C ASP A 96 23.74 -8.52 -22.04
N ARG A 97 24.70 -7.60 -21.87
CA ARG A 97 26.11 -7.84 -21.55
C ARG A 97 26.68 -6.59 -20.89
N ILE A 98 27.77 -6.76 -20.15
CA ILE A 98 28.69 -5.67 -19.77
C ILE A 98 29.25 -5.09 -21.08
N SER A 99 28.54 -4.18 -21.74
CA SER A 99 29.14 -3.39 -22.81
C SER A 99 30.11 -2.41 -22.16
N LEU A 100 31.38 -2.79 -22.18
CA LEU A 100 32.50 -1.93 -21.84
C LEU A 100 32.73 -0.85 -22.90
N ASP A 101 32.18 -1.00 -24.11
CA ASP A 101 32.50 -0.14 -25.25
C ASP A 101 31.26 0.29 -26.05
N ASP A 102 30.42 1.17 -25.49
CA ASP A 102 29.59 2.04 -26.33
C ASP A 102 29.79 3.50 -25.89
N GLU A 103 30.49 4.21 -26.77
CA GLU A 103 30.96 5.58 -26.67
C GLU A 103 29.78 6.55 -26.84
N GLU A 104 29.17 6.96 -25.72
CA GLU A 104 28.66 8.33 -25.48
C GLU A 104 28.08 8.38 -24.05
N LYS A 105 28.95 8.57 -23.04
CA LYS A 105 28.52 8.78 -21.65
C LYS A 105 27.89 10.17 -21.51
N THR A 106 26.62 10.33 -21.85
CA THR A 106 25.88 11.58 -21.68
C THR A 106 25.19 11.60 -20.31
N GLY A 107 25.86 12.14 -19.30
CA GLY A 107 25.28 12.32 -17.96
C GLY A 107 26.31 12.87 -16.97
N ASP A 108 25.87 13.59 -15.93
CA ASP A 108 26.74 14.09 -14.85
C ASP A 108 26.16 13.67 -13.49
N PRO A 109 26.72 12.67 -12.77
CA PRO A 109 26.20 12.18 -11.50
C PRO A 109 26.15 13.24 -10.41
N ASP A 110 26.90 14.33 -10.59
CA ASP A 110 26.83 15.48 -9.68
C ASP A 110 25.60 16.33 -9.93
N LYS A 111 24.87 16.11 -11.01
CA LYS A 111 23.71 16.91 -11.41
C LYS A 111 22.46 16.07 -11.68
N GLU A 112 22.60 14.79 -11.98
CA GLU A 112 21.46 13.89 -12.22
C GLU A 112 20.72 13.54 -10.93
N ARG A 113 19.40 13.65 -11.00
CA ARG A 113 18.46 13.23 -9.96
C ARG A 113 17.75 11.95 -10.39
N LEU A 114 17.16 11.24 -9.43
CA LEU A 114 16.27 10.12 -9.74
C LEU A 114 15.01 10.67 -10.41
N LEU A 115 14.72 10.23 -11.63
CA LEU A 115 13.46 10.52 -12.33
C LEU A 115 12.33 9.68 -11.78
N SER A 116 11.09 10.14 -11.96
CA SER A 116 9.94 9.35 -11.57
C SER A 116 9.68 8.21 -12.55
N VAL A 117 9.65 6.98 -12.04
CA VAL A 117 9.19 5.80 -12.80
C VAL A 117 7.75 5.97 -13.31
N PHE A 118 6.95 6.84 -12.68
CA PHE A 118 5.59 7.12 -13.13
C PHE A 118 5.54 7.91 -14.44
N GLU A 119 6.55 8.73 -14.74
CA GLU A 119 6.61 9.46 -16.02
C GLU A 119 6.89 8.51 -17.19
N GLN A 120 7.58 7.41 -16.91
CA GLN A 120 7.94 6.38 -17.89
C GLN A 120 6.79 5.46 -18.29
N ILE A 121 5.65 5.55 -17.58
CA ILE A 121 4.51 4.67 -17.85
C ILE A 121 3.70 5.21 -19.02
N SER A 122 3.46 4.37 -20.02
CA SER A 122 2.58 4.66 -21.14
C SER A 122 1.70 3.45 -21.48
N LEU A 123 0.38 3.65 -21.53
CA LEU A 123 -0.58 2.63 -21.95
C LEU A 123 -1.10 2.98 -23.36
N GLY A 124 -0.23 2.78 -24.36
CA GLY A 124 -0.49 3.09 -25.78
C GLY A 124 0.53 4.09 -26.34
N ASN A 125 0.31 4.62 -27.56
CA ASN A 125 1.25 5.56 -28.20
C ASN A 125 1.12 7.01 -27.65
N ASN A 126 0.94 7.17 -26.34
CA ASN A 126 1.03 8.48 -25.69
C ASN A 126 2.52 8.84 -25.56
N THR A 127 3.01 9.69 -26.47
CA THR A 127 4.43 10.04 -26.63
C THR A 127 4.93 11.15 -25.69
N LYS A 128 4.27 11.41 -24.56
CA LYS A 128 4.66 12.49 -23.64
C LYS A 128 5.52 11.96 -22.51
N ASN A 129 6.71 11.47 -22.86
CA ASN A 129 7.76 11.26 -21.88
C ASN A 129 8.66 12.50 -21.89
N THR A 130 8.44 13.41 -20.94
CA THR A 130 9.16 14.69 -20.88
C THR A 130 10.44 14.63 -20.07
N ASN A 131 10.63 13.58 -19.25
CA ASN A 131 11.69 13.46 -18.25
C ASN A 131 11.82 14.73 -17.36
N ASP A 132 10.69 15.38 -17.10
CA ASP A 132 10.59 16.64 -16.39
C ASP A 132 10.46 16.43 -14.87
N PHE A 133 10.05 15.24 -14.42
CA PHE A 133 9.76 14.97 -13.01
C PHE A 133 10.87 14.20 -12.30
N ALA A 134 11.47 14.82 -11.29
CA ALA A 134 12.58 14.25 -10.54
C ALA A 134 12.38 14.36 -9.01
N TYR A 135 12.96 13.43 -8.25
CA TYR A 135 12.96 13.46 -6.79
C TYR A 135 14.08 14.35 -6.24
N ARG A 136 13.80 15.05 -5.13
CA ARG A 136 14.82 15.72 -4.34
C ARG A 136 15.67 14.68 -3.61
N LEU A 137 16.96 14.97 -3.47
CA LEU A 137 17.89 14.10 -2.79
C LEU A 137 17.76 14.29 -1.28
N GLU A 138 16.85 13.51 -0.68
CA GLU A 138 16.42 13.68 0.70
C GLU A 138 16.22 12.33 1.39
N THR A 139 16.32 12.32 2.72
CA THR A 139 16.00 11.12 3.49
C THR A 139 14.52 10.78 3.35
N LEU A 140 14.19 9.48 3.21
CA LEU A 140 12.81 9.03 3.04
C LEU A 140 11.91 9.56 4.17
N SER A 141 10.82 10.22 3.80
CA SER A 141 9.81 10.71 4.72
C SER A 141 8.43 10.65 4.08
N LEU A 142 7.38 10.72 4.90
CA LEU A 142 5.99 10.84 4.43
C LEU A 142 5.54 12.30 4.25
N GLU A 143 6.47 13.24 4.13
CA GLU A 143 6.18 14.65 3.84
C GLU A 143 6.05 14.85 2.34
N LYS A 144 4.99 15.53 1.90
CA LYS A 144 4.73 15.78 0.47
C LYS A 144 5.94 16.39 -0.25
N SER A 145 6.58 17.38 0.37
CA SER A 145 7.73 18.10 -0.18
C SER A 145 8.99 17.24 -0.42
N LYS A 146 9.07 16.05 0.20
CA LYS A 146 10.19 15.12 0.08
C LYS A 146 9.82 13.85 -0.70
N LEU A 147 8.59 13.36 -0.52
CA LEU A 147 8.14 12.11 -1.11
C LEU A 147 7.72 12.26 -2.59
N PHE A 148 7.20 13.42 -2.98
CA PHE A 148 6.64 13.61 -4.31
C PHE A 148 7.72 14.03 -5.31
N PRO A 149 7.65 13.56 -6.57
CA PRO A 149 8.49 14.09 -7.62
C PRO A 149 8.14 15.55 -7.91
N ASN A 150 9.14 16.35 -8.28
CA ASN A 150 8.99 17.77 -8.61
C ASN A 150 9.18 17.98 -10.12
N ASP A 151 8.30 18.78 -10.71
CA ASP A 151 8.43 19.27 -12.08
C ASP A 151 9.63 20.22 -12.22
N LYS A 152 10.48 19.98 -13.21
CA LYS A 152 11.59 20.83 -13.66
C LYS A 152 12.51 21.29 -12.53
N LEU A 153 12.99 20.34 -11.74
CA LEU A 153 14.08 20.64 -10.80
C LEU A 153 15.30 21.16 -11.56
N PRO A 154 15.96 22.22 -11.06
CA PRO A 154 17.12 22.78 -11.74
C PRO A 154 18.26 21.76 -11.77
N ARG A 155 18.88 21.64 -12.95
CA ARG A 155 20.12 20.88 -13.14
C ARG A 155 21.27 21.65 -12.51
N GLN A 156 21.53 21.36 -11.24
CA GLN A 156 22.55 22.02 -10.41
C GLN A 156 23.47 20.98 -9.77
N SER A 157 24.60 21.42 -9.20
CA SER A 157 25.45 20.54 -8.40
C SER A 157 24.70 20.06 -7.16
N LEU A 158 24.67 18.74 -6.96
CA LEU A 158 24.04 18.03 -5.85
C LEU A 158 25.03 17.70 -4.73
N LYS A 159 26.27 18.18 -4.83
CA LYS A 159 27.36 17.80 -3.93
C LYS A 159 27.03 18.02 -2.45
N ASP A 160 26.50 19.20 -2.12
CA ASP A 160 26.13 19.53 -0.74
C ASP A 160 24.93 18.69 -0.26
N GLU A 161 23.97 18.40 -1.15
CA GLU A 161 22.84 17.51 -0.87
C GLU A 161 23.34 16.08 -0.57
N TYR A 162 24.24 15.53 -1.41
CA TYR A 162 24.87 14.23 -1.20
C TYR A 162 25.70 14.18 0.07
N LYS A 163 26.48 15.22 0.35
CA LYS A 163 27.31 15.32 1.57
C LYS A 163 26.45 15.27 2.83
N ASN A 164 25.40 16.10 2.91
CA ASN A 164 24.50 16.14 4.06
C ASN A 164 23.77 14.80 4.27
N LEU A 165 23.34 14.18 3.16
CA LEU A 165 22.69 12.87 3.19
C LEU A 165 23.67 11.77 3.64
N TRP A 166 24.92 11.82 3.17
CA TRP A 166 26.00 10.91 3.54
C TRP A 166 26.36 11.01 5.02
N GLU A 167 26.56 12.22 5.55
CA GLU A 167 26.88 12.43 6.97
C GLU A 167 25.79 11.86 7.89
N SER A 168 24.52 12.01 7.49
CA SER A 168 23.38 11.46 8.20
C SER A 168 23.33 9.93 8.12
N PHE A 169 23.57 9.36 6.94
CA PHE A 169 23.68 7.92 6.73
C PHE A 169 24.81 7.30 7.56
N GLU A 170 26.00 7.89 7.49
CA GLU A 170 27.20 7.45 8.19
C GLU A 170 26.97 7.40 9.71
N LYS A 171 26.29 8.41 10.27
CA LYS A 171 25.94 8.45 11.69
C LYS A 171 25.04 7.26 12.09
N GLU A 172 24.02 6.94 11.30
CA GLU A 172 23.12 5.81 11.60
C GLU A 172 23.84 4.46 11.41
N VAL A 173 24.63 4.29 10.34
CA VAL A 173 25.41 3.07 10.08
C VAL A 173 26.43 2.80 11.19
N LYS A 174 27.15 3.84 11.67
CA LYS A 174 28.07 3.73 12.80
C LYS A 174 27.36 3.32 14.09
N SER A 175 26.08 3.63 14.25
CA SER A 175 25.29 3.25 15.43
C SER A 175 24.71 1.83 15.39
N ILE A 176 24.76 1.12 14.26
CA ILE A 176 24.18 -0.23 14.15
C ILE A 176 24.86 -1.20 15.15
N PRO A 177 24.09 -1.87 16.03
CA PRO A 177 24.65 -2.83 16.97
C PRO A 177 25.06 -4.13 16.26
N THR A 178 26.08 -4.80 16.80
CA THR A 178 26.63 -6.07 16.29
C THR A 178 26.11 -7.27 17.09
N TYR A 179 24.80 -7.31 17.37
CA TYR A 179 24.18 -8.38 18.19
C TYR A 179 24.09 -9.72 17.47
N SER A 180 23.68 -9.71 16.20
CA SER A 180 23.61 -10.87 15.32
C SER A 180 23.71 -10.40 13.87
N ILE A 181 24.20 -11.26 12.98
CA ILE A 181 24.30 -10.95 11.55
C ILE A 181 22.91 -10.71 10.94
N SER A 182 21.89 -11.48 11.32
CA SER A 182 20.52 -11.29 10.81
C SER A 182 19.95 -9.93 11.20
N SER A 183 20.12 -9.52 12.47
CA SER A 183 19.69 -8.18 12.93
C SER A 183 20.48 -7.07 12.24
N TYR A 184 21.80 -7.24 12.08
CA TYR A 184 22.65 -6.30 11.37
C TYR A 184 22.22 -6.12 9.91
N LEU A 185 21.98 -7.22 9.19
CA LEU A 185 21.50 -7.23 7.80
C LEU A 185 20.16 -6.51 7.65
N ASN A 186 19.18 -6.81 8.51
CA ASN A 186 17.87 -6.16 8.47
C ASN A 186 17.97 -4.64 8.73
N ILE A 187 18.75 -4.23 9.74
CA ILE A 187 18.96 -2.80 10.04
C ILE A 187 19.63 -2.11 8.86
N LEU A 188 20.70 -2.69 8.32
CA LEU A 188 21.43 -2.14 7.19
C LEU A 188 20.53 -2.02 5.95
N TYR A 189 19.77 -3.07 5.62
CA TYR A 189 18.77 -3.04 4.54
C TYR A 189 17.78 -1.89 4.71
N SER A 190 17.28 -1.68 5.93
CA SER A 190 16.32 -0.61 6.23
C SER A 190 16.95 0.79 6.19
N ILE A 191 18.20 0.93 6.59
CA ILE A 191 18.95 2.19 6.48
C ILE A 191 19.24 2.50 4.99
N LEU A 192 19.64 1.50 4.20
CA LEU A 192 19.77 1.66 2.74
C LEU A 192 18.44 2.11 2.14
N GLN A 193 17.32 1.45 2.48
CA GLN A 193 15.99 1.88 2.04
C GLN A 193 15.68 3.32 2.40
N LYS A 194 16.09 3.79 3.58
CA LYS A 194 15.82 5.14 4.06
C LYS A 194 16.66 6.21 3.34
N TYR A 195 17.90 5.92 3.01
CA TYR A 195 18.86 6.91 2.49
C TYR A 195 19.11 6.82 0.99
N THR A 196 18.90 5.67 0.36
CA THR A 196 19.23 5.45 -1.07
C THR A 196 18.00 5.29 -1.97
N TRP A 197 16.80 5.50 -1.45
CA TRP A 197 15.52 5.39 -2.19
C TRP A 197 15.34 6.40 -3.34
N CYS A 198 16.01 7.55 -3.28
CA CYS A 198 15.94 8.63 -4.27
C CYS A 198 17.30 8.93 -4.92
N ILE A 199 18.28 8.03 -4.75
CA ILE A 199 19.59 8.12 -5.42
C ILE A 199 19.51 7.30 -6.72
N PRO A 200 19.83 7.86 -7.90
CA PRO A 200 19.83 7.09 -9.13
C PRO A 200 20.97 6.06 -9.15
N SER A 201 20.63 4.81 -9.47
CA SER A 201 21.56 3.67 -9.55
C SER A 201 22.55 3.79 -10.71
N ALA A 202 22.09 4.27 -11.86
CA ALA A 202 22.89 4.60 -13.04
C ALA A 202 22.50 5.98 -13.56
N THR A 203 23.49 6.74 -14.05
CA THR A 203 23.31 8.14 -14.52
C THR A 203 23.86 8.36 -15.93
N TYR A 204 24.37 7.31 -16.59
CA TYR A 204 25.20 7.42 -17.81
C TYR A 204 24.79 6.48 -18.95
N LYS A 205 23.86 5.54 -18.73
CA LYS A 205 23.54 4.46 -19.68
C LYS A 205 22.04 4.33 -19.98
N ASP A 206 21.18 4.62 -19.00
CA ASP A 206 19.72 4.54 -19.09
C ASP A 206 19.11 5.78 -18.41
N GLU A 207 17.82 6.04 -18.66
CA GLU A 207 17.06 7.02 -17.89
C GLU A 207 17.18 6.72 -16.39
N PRO A 208 17.60 7.68 -15.54
CA PRO A 208 17.91 7.43 -14.14
C PRO A 208 16.62 7.30 -13.30
N ASP A 209 15.79 6.29 -13.58
CA ASP A 209 14.47 6.06 -12.96
C ASP A 209 14.45 4.91 -11.93
N ILE A 210 15.57 4.17 -11.82
CA ILE A 210 15.76 3.09 -10.84
C ILE A 210 16.60 3.59 -9.66
N SER A 211 16.05 3.51 -8.45
CA SER A 211 16.78 3.88 -7.24
C SER A 211 17.91 2.91 -6.92
N LEU A 212 18.96 3.42 -6.29
CA LEU A 212 20.08 2.64 -5.78
C LEU A 212 19.60 1.59 -4.77
N PHE A 213 18.57 1.89 -3.97
CA PHE A 213 17.98 0.90 -3.07
C PHE A 213 17.32 -0.26 -3.82
N ASP A 214 16.44 0.02 -4.79
CA ASP A 214 15.70 -1.04 -5.49
C ASP A 214 16.66 -1.92 -6.28
N HIS A 215 17.65 -1.30 -6.93
CA HIS A 215 18.73 -2.02 -7.61
C HIS A 215 19.52 -2.92 -6.66
N ALA A 216 19.98 -2.41 -5.52
CA ALA A 216 20.70 -3.22 -4.54
C ALA A 216 19.82 -4.36 -3.97
N LYS A 217 18.53 -4.10 -3.71
CA LYS A 217 17.56 -5.11 -3.25
C LYS A 217 17.44 -6.25 -4.27
N THR A 218 17.22 -5.94 -5.54
CA THR A 218 17.03 -6.96 -6.59
C THR A 218 18.34 -7.67 -6.92
N THR A 219 19.48 -6.97 -6.96
CA THR A 219 20.80 -7.59 -7.10
C THR A 219 21.07 -8.59 -5.97
N ALA A 220 20.75 -8.25 -4.72
CA ALA A 220 20.89 -9.18 -3.58
C ALA A 220 19.95 -10.39 -3.70
N ALA A 221 18.71 -10.19 -4.14
CA ALA A 221 17.75 -11.28 -4.36
C ALA A 221 18.21 -12.27 -5.45
N ILE A 222 18.70 -11.75 -6.58
CA ILE A 222 19.23 -12.55 -7.70
C ILE A 222 20.51 -13.28 -7.28
N THR A 223 21.43 -12.58 -6.62
CA THR A 223 22.67 -13.16 -6.08
C THR A 223 22.35 -14.34 -5.17
N GLY A 224 21.37 -14.19 -4.28
CA GLY A 224 20.93 -15.26 -3.40
C GLY A 224 20.44 -16.49 -4.16
N CYS A 225 19.66 -16.31 -5.23
CA CYS A 225 19.19 -17.42 -6.06
C CYS A 225 20.34 -18.13 -6.78
N LEU A 226 21.26 -17.36 -7.37
CA LEU A 226 22.42 -17.90 -8.07
C LEU A 226 23.32 -18.71 -7.13
N TYR A 227 23.60 -18.20 -5.92
CA TYR A 227 24.38 -18.91 -4.90
C TYR A 227 23.80 -20.29 -4.58
N HIS A 228 22.49 -20.36 -4.31
CA HIS A 228 21.81 -21.61 -4.00
C HIS A 228 21.82 -22.59 -5.17
N CYS A 229 21.58 -22.12 -6.39
CA CYS A 229 21.68 -22.94 -7.59
C CYS A 229 23.09 -23.51 -7.79
N GLU A 230 24.15 -22.70 -7.61
CA GLU A 230 25.53 -23.19 -7.79
C GLU A 230 25.95 -24.25 -6.77
N LYS A 231 25.40 -24.19 -5.55
CA LYS A 231 25.67 -25.18 -4.50
C LYS A 231 24.88 -26.48 -4.68
N MET A 232 23.67 -26.41 -5.25
CA MET A 232 22.74 -27.55 -5.29
C MET A 232 22.57 -28.20 -6.67
N ASP A 233 22.56 -27.44 -7.76
CA ASP A 233 22.33 -27.94 -9.12
C ASP A 233 23.08 -27.09 -10.17
N LYS A 234 24.27 -27.56 -10.57
CA LYS A 234 25.14 -26.85 -11.53
C LYS A 234 24.64 -26.93 -12.98
N SER A 235 23.58 -27.69 -13.28
CA SER A 235 23.29 -28.14 -14.66
C SER A 235 22.05 -27.51 -15.31
N SER A 236 21.19 -26.81 -14.57
CA SER A 236 19.98 -26.18 -15.11
C SER A 236 20.24 -24.76 -15.62
N ASP A 237 19.90 -24.49 -16.89
CA ASP A 237 19.90 -23.14 -17.47
C ASP A 237 18.84 -22.23 -16.81
N ASN A 238 17.72 -22.81 -16.37
CA ASN A 238 16.69 -22.11 -15.61
C ASN A 238 17.12 -22.04 -14.15
N LYS A 239 17.74 -20.93 -13.73
CA LYS A 239 18.20 -20.73 -12.35
C LYS A 239 17.17 -20.05 -11.43
N PHE A 240 16.10 -19.50 -11.98
CA PHE A 240 15.16 -18.67 -11.24
C PHE A 240 13.73 -19.23 -11.27
N LEU A 241 13.01 -19.01 -10.18
CA LEU A 241 11.61 -19.33 -10.03
C LEU A 241 10.87 -18.09 -9.54
N ILE A 242 10.02 -17.53 -10.41
CA ILE A 242 9.15 -16.40 -10.06
C ILE A 242 7.89 -16.99 -9.45
N VAL A 243 7.65 -16.71 -8.17
CA VAL A 243 6.56 -17.31 -7.41
C VAL A 243 5.54 -16.24 -7.07
N GLY A 244 4.27 -16.52 -7.37
CA GLY A 244 3.14 -15.71 -6.95
C GLY A 244 2.32 -16.45 -5.91
N GLY A 245 2.01 -15.75 -4.82
CA GLY A 245 1.04 -16.19 -3.82
C GLY A 245 -0.19 -15.31 -3.82
N ASP A 246 -1.37 -15.92 -3.76
CA ASP A 246 -2.64 -15.20 -3.65
C ASP A 246 -3.54 -15.85 -2.58
N ILE A 247 -3.93 -15.06 -1.59
CA ILE A 247 -4.92 -15.43 -0.58
C ILE A 247 -6.29 -15.08 -1.12
N SER A 248 -7.08 -16.10 -1.39
CA SER A 248 -8.41 -15.93 -1.92
C SER A 248 -9.48 -15.88 -0.82
N GLY A 249 -10.62 -15.24 -1.13
CA GLY A 249 -11.76 -15.13 -0.22
C GLY A 249 -11.71 -13.95 0.75
N ILE A 250 -10.70 -13.07 0.62
CA ILE A 250 -10.47 -11.91 1.50
C ILE A 250 -11.73 -11.06 1.72
N GLN A 251 -12.41 -10.64 0.64
CA GLN A 251 -13.58 -9.76 0.77
C GLN A 251 -14.70 -10.44 1.55
N ASN A 252 -15.00 -11.70 1.24
CA ASN A 252 -16.03 -12.45 1.95
C ASN A 252 -15.64 -12.62 3.43
N PHE A 253 -14.39 -12.98 3.70
CA PHE A 253 -13.87 -13.12 5.07
C PHE A 253 -13.97 -11.83 5.88
N ILE A 254 -13.55 -10.68 5.33
CA ILE A 254 -13.59 -9.38 6.04
C ILE A 254 -15.03 -9.02 6.37
N TYR A 255 -15.94 -9.10 5.40
CA TYR A 255 -17.29 -8.56 5.56
C TYR A 255 -18.29 -9.51 6.22
N ARG A 256 -18.00 -10.81 6.31
CA ARG A 256 -18.91 -11.79 6.91
C ARG A 256 -19.36 -11.41 8.33
N ILE A 257 -18.47 -10.85 9.16
CA ILE A 257 -18.78 -10.45 10.54
C ILE A 257 -19.79 -9.32 10.67
N THR A 258 -19.99 -8.55 9.61
CA THR A 258 -20.89 -7.39 9.64
C THR A 258 -22.36 -7.80 9.44
N LYS A 259 -22.62 -9.08 9.14
CA LYS A 259 -23.97 -9.66 9.09
C LYS A 259 -24.48 -10.02 10.49
N ALA A 260 -23.59 -10.04 11.49
CA ALA A 260 -23.93 -10.38 12.85
C ALA A 260 -24.83 -9.31 13.49
N GLN A 261 -26.01 -9.70 13.93
CA GLN A 261 -26.90 -8.85 14.71
C GLN A 261 -26.66 -9.05 16.21
N GLY A 262 -26.68 -7.96 16.99
CA GLY A 262 -26.50 -8.00 18.44
C GLY A 262 -25.06 -8.27 18.92
N VAL A 263 -24.07 -8.31 18.02
CA VAL A 263 -22.66 -8.51 18.37
C VAL A 263 -21.97 -7.16 18.53
N LYS A 264 -21.41 -6.90 19.73
CA LYS A 264 -20.71 -5.64 20.05
C LYS A 264 -19.27 -5.62 19.51
N GLY A 265 -18.85 -4.46 19.00
CA GLY A 265 -17.46 -4.21 18.57
C GLY A 265 -17.13 -4.66 17.15
N ILE A 266 -18.13 -4.65 16.25
CA ILE A 266 -17.96 -5.03 14.83
C ILE A 266 -16.90 -4.17 14.14
N SER A 267 -16.86 -2.85 14.40
CA SER A 267 -15.83 -1.97 13.83
C SER A 267 -14.44 -2.49 14.20
N LYS A 268 -14.15 -2.65 15.49
CA LYS A 268 -12.88 -3.19 16.01
C LYS A 268 -12.52 -4.55 15.36
N MET A 269 -13.48 -5.46 15.24
CA MET A 269 -13.27 -6.75 14.56
C MET A 269 -12.94 -6.60 13.06
N LEU A 270 -13.58 -5.66 12.35
CA LEU A 270 -13.37 -5.43 10.91
C LEU A 270 -11.95 -5.01 10.60
N ARG A 271 -11.42 -4.01 11.31
CA ARG A 271 -10.02 -3.60 11.18
C ARG A 271 -9.07 -4.69 11.65
N GLY A 272 -9.40 -5.38 12.73
CA GLY A 272 -8.62 -6.52 13.19
C GLY A 272 -8.46 -7.60 12.14
N ARG A 273 -9.53 -7.94 11.42
CA ARG A 273 -9.52 -8.91 10.31
C ARG A 273 -8.72 -8.45 9.11
N SER A 274 -8.93 -7.20 8.70
CA SER A 274 -8.18 -6.60 7.60
C SER A 274 -6.67 -6.61 7.88
N PHE A 275 -6.28 -6.16 9.08
CA PHE A 275 -4.89 -6.20 9.50
C PHE A 275 -4.35 -7.62 9.67
N TYR A 276 -5.16 -8.55 10.18
CA TYR A 276 -4.80 -9.96 10.28
C TYR A 276 -4.45 -10.55 8.91
N LEU A 277 -5.21 -10.21 7.85
CA LEU A 277 -4.92 -10.66 6.49
C LEU A 277 -3.63 -10.04 5.92
N LEU A 278 -3.37 -8.76 6.20
CA LEU A 278 -2.11 -8.12 5.85
C LEU A 278 -0.92 -8.87 6.49
N LEU A 279 -1.04 -9.25 7.75
CA LEU A 279 -0.01 -10.03 8.44
C LEU A 279 0.07 -11.48 7.93
N LEU A 280 -1.05 -12.11 7.60
CA LEU A 280 -1.09 -13.50 7.13
C LEU A 280 -0.25 -13.69 5.87
N GLN A 281 -0.38 -12.81 4.87
CA GLN A 281 0.43 -12.88 3.65
C GLN A 281 1.93 -12.71 3.95
N ASP A 282 2.29 -11.78 4.83
CA ASP A 282 3.69 -11.52 5.18
C ASP A 282 4.31 -12.69 5.93
N VAL A 283 3.55 -13.30 6.84
CA VAL A 283 4.00 -14.48 7.59
C VAL A 283 4.20 -15.67 6.66
N ILE A 284 3.28 -15.92 5.72
CA ILE A 284 3.44 -16.99 4.72
C ILE A 284 4.66 -16.73 3.82
N ALA A 285 4.81 -15.51 3.30
CA ALA A 285 5.93 -15.13 2.45
C ALA A 285 7.28 -15.33 3.19
N ARG A 286 7.38 -14.84 4.43
CA ARG A 286 8.57 -15.03 5.27
C ARG A 286 8.83 -16.49 5.61
N HIS A 287 7.77 -17.26 5.86
CA HIS A 287 7.90 -18.69 6.14
C HIS A 287 8.52 -19.41 4.94
N ILE A 288 8.08 -19.12 3.71
CA ILE A 288 8.69 -19.69 2.49
C ILE A 288 10.16 -19.27 2.38
N ILE A 289 10.47 -17.98 2.56
CA ILE A 289 11.83 -17.45 2.46
C ILE A 289 12.77 -18.08 3.50
N GLU A 290 12.33 -18.23 4.74
CA GLU A 290 13.09 -18.91 5.80
C GLU A 290 13.31 -20.39 5.50
N GLN A 291 12.30 -21.11 5.00
CA GLN A 291 12.45 -22.53 4.63
C GLN A 291 13.46 -22.73 3.49
N VAL A 292 13.50 -21.82 2.52
CA VAL A 292 14.50 -21.84 1.43
C VAL A 292 15.85 -21.25 1.88
N SER A 293 15.97 -20.79 3.13
CA SER A 293 17.18 -20.15 3.68
C SER A 293 17.63 -18.93 2.86
N LEU A 294 16.67 -18.08 2.52
CA LEU A 294 16.88 -16.80 1.83
C LEU A 294 16.67 -15.61 2.77
N PHE A 295 17.19 -14.45 2.37
CA PHE A 295 16.97 -13.16 3.03
C PHE A 295 15.72 -12.46 2.48
N SER A 296 15.22 -11.47 3.24
CA SER A 296 13.97 -10.75 2.94
C SER A 296 13.98 -9.96 1.62
N THR A 297 15.17 -9.72 1.02
CA THR A 297 15.32 -9.15 -0.33
C THR A 297 14.59 -9.94 -1.40
N ASN A 298 14.42 -11.25 -1.20
CA ASN A 298 13.72 -12.16 -2.12
C ASN A 298 12.20 -12.03 -2.07
N ILE A 299 11.65 -11.21 -1.16
CA ILE A 299 10.24 -10.77 -1.20
C ILE A 299 10.18 -9.50 -2.05
N LEU A 300 9.76 -9.65 -3.31
CA LEU A 300 9.69 -8.54 -4.25
C LEU A 300 8.50 -7.63 -3.94
N TYR A 301 7.35 -8.24 -3.64
CA TYR A 301 6.10 -7.58 -3.29
C TYR A 301 5.31 -8.38 -2.25
N SER A 302 4.60 -7.68 -1.35
CA SER A 302 3.62 -8.27 -0.43
C SER A 302 2.57 -7.22 -0.06
N GLY A 303 1.34 -7.37 -0.55
CA GLY A 303 0.27 -6.38 -0.46
C GLY A 303 -1.07 -6.90 -1.02
N GLY A 304 -2.20 -6.39 -0.52
CA GLY A 304 -3.52 -6.65 -1.11
C GLY A 304 -3.96 -8.12 -1.13
N GLY A 305 -3.40 -8.99 -0.29
CA GLY A 305 -3.64 -10.43 -0.31
C GLY A 305 -2.75 -11.21 -1.27
N ARG A 306 -1.75 -10.56 -1.88
CA ARG A 306 -0.81 -11.16 -2.81
C ARG A 306 0.62 -10.93 -2.37
N PHE A 307 1.49 -11.85 -2.74
CA PHE A 307 2.93 -11.66 -2.62
C PHE A 307 3.66 -12.27 -3.81
N GLU A 308 4.85 -11.75 -4.07
CA GLU A 308 5.71 -12.17 -5.17
C GLU A 308 7.12 -12.42 -4.63
N LEU A 309 7.66 -13.60 -4.92
CA LEU A 309 8.96 -14.04 -4.46
C LEU A 309 9.85 -14.40 -5.65
N LEU A 310 11.15 -14.10 -5.52
CA LEU A 310 12.19 -14.65 -6.39
C LEU A 310 12.92 -15.75 -5.64
N LEU A 311 12.77 -17.00 -6.10
CA LEU A 311 13.41 -18.17 -5.49
C LEU A 311 14.41 -18.82 -6.47
N PRO A 312 15.43 -19.55 -5.97
CA PRO A 312 16.25 -20.41 -6.82
C PRO A 312 15.40 -21.55 -7.38
N ASN A 313 15.65 -21.93 -8.64
CA ASN A 313 14.96 -23.04 -9.28
C ASN A 313 15.60 -24.38 -8.90
N THR A 314 15.44 -24.81 -7.65
CA THR A 314 15.92 -26.12 -7.18
C THR A 314 14.75 -27.08 -6.94
N GLY A 315 15.05 -28.39 -6.93
CA GLY A 315 14.06 -29.41 -6.53
C GLY A 315 13.53 -29.17 -5.11
N GLU A 316 14.38 -28.70 -4.20
CA GLU A 316 14.01 -28.33 -2.84
C GLU A 316 13.03 -27.16 -2.80
N SER A 317 13.30 -26.07 -3.52
CA SER A 317 12.38 -24.92 -3.57
C SER A 317 11.00 -25.32 -4.10
N LYS A 318 10.94 -26.15 -5.15
CA LYS A 318 9.66 -26.67 -5.67
C LYS A 318 8.92 -27.53 -4.65
N GLN A 319 9.65 -28.36 -3.89
CA GLN A 319 9.08 -29.20 -2.86
C GLN A 319 8.53 -28.36 -1.68
N ILE A 320 9.28 -27.35 -1.24
CA ILE A 320 8.86 -26.41 -0.18
C ILE A 320 7.58 -25.68 -0.59
N LEU A 321 7.48 -25.17 -1.83
CA LEU A 321 6.25 -24.51 -2.29
C LEU A 321 5.04 -25.45 -2.23
N LYS A 322 5.20 -26.71 -2.62
CA LYS A 322 4.13 -27.71 -2.59
C LYS A 322 3.73 -28.07 -1.15
N SER A 323 4.69 -28.24 -0.24
CA SER A 323 4.41 -28.54 1.17
C SER A 323 3.73 -27.35 1.84
N VAL A 324 4.28 -26.14 1.70
CA VAL A 324 3.70 -24.92 2.29
C VAL A 324 2.28 -24.68 1.78
N GLN A 325 2.01 -24.80 0.47
CA GLN A 325 0.64 -24.67 -0.04
C GLN A 325 -0.31 -25.69 0.60
N THR A 326 0.15 -26.93 0.79
CA THR A 326 -0.66 -27.99 1.39
C THR A 326 -0.93 -27.71 2.87
N ASP A 327 0.11 -27.38 3.62
CA ASP A 327 0.04 -27.19 5.07
C ASP A 327 -0.76 -25.93 5.42
N VAL A 328 -0.52 -24.82 4.71
CA VAL A 328 -1.28 -23.58 4.88
C VAL A 328 -2.74 -23.81 4.53
N ASN A 329 -3.07 -24.50 3.44
CA ASN A 329 -4.48 -24.75 3.09
C ASN A 329 -5.18 -25.69 4.07
N LYS A 330 -4.49 -26.71 4.59
CA LYS A 330 -5.03 -27.55 5.68
C LYS A 330 -5.33 -26.71 6.92
N TRP A 331 -4.41 -25.83 7.31
CA TRP A 331 -4.59 -24.93 8.44
C TRP A 331 -5.72 -23.92 8.19
N LEU A 332 -5.77 -23.26 7.03
CA LEU A 332 -6.83 -22.32 6.67
C LEU A 332 -8.20 -23.00 6.63
N PHE A 333 -8.28 -24.23 6.11
CA PHE A 333 -9.50 -25.01 6.10
C PHE A 333 -9.99 -25.29 7.52
N LYS A 334 -9.10 -25.77 8.41
CA LYS A 334 -9.42 -26.02 9.82
C LYS A 334 -9.89 -24.76 10.56
N MET A 335 -9.24 -23.61 10.33
CA MET A 335 -9.55 -22.38 11.06
C MET A 335 -10.75 -21.61 10.49
N TYR A 336 -10.97 -21.69 9.18
CA TYR A 336 -11.88 -20.80 8.45
C TYR A 336 -12.90 -21.52 7.56
N GLY A 337 -12.98 -22.85 7.62
CA GLY A 337 -13.96 -23.64 6.85
C GLY A 337 -13.82 -23.48 5.34
N GLY A 338 -12.61 -23.20 4.85
CA GLY A 338 -12.34 -22.98 3.43
C GLY A 338 -12.74 -21.59 2.89
N GLU A 339 -13.20 -20.67 3.74
CA GLU A 339 -13.49 -19.28 3.35
C GLU A 339 -12.23 -18.57 2.81
N LEU A 340 -11.07 -18.89 3.40
CA LEU A 340 -9.76 -18.45 2.95
C LEU A 340 -8.99 -19.64 2.38
N GLY A 341 -8.23 -19.41 1.32
CA GLY A 341 -7.32 -20.39 0.74
C GLY A 341 -6.11 -19.73 0.09
N LEU A 342 -4.97 -20.41 0.12
CA LEU A 342 -3.73 -19.98 -0.51
C LEU A 342 -3.57 -20.66 -1.87
N VAL A 343 -3.27 -19.88 -2.89
CA VAL A 343 -2.83 -20.35 -4.21
C VAL A 343 -1.38 -19.92 -4.40
N LEU A 344 -0.48 -20.88 -4.62
CA LEU A 344 0.91 -20.66 -5.03
C LEU A 344 1.11 -21.19 -6.44
N GLU A 345 1.63 -20.36 -7.31
CA GLU A 345 2.04 -20.75 -8.66
C GLU A 345 3.43 -20.20 -8.96
N SER A 346 4.10 -20.79 -9.94
CA SER A 346 5.43 -20.36 -10.31
C SER A 346 5.73 -20.46 -11.81
N VAL A 347 6.68 -19.63 -12.26
CA VAL A 347 7.21 -19.61 -13.61
C VAL A 347 8.73 -19.74 -13.52
N GLU A 348 9.29 -20.71 -14.25
CA GLU A 348 10.73 -20.88 -14.36
C GLU A 348 11.33 -19.84 -15.30
N ALA A 349 12.51 -19.33 -14.94
CA ALA A 349 13.24 -18.37 -15.74
C ALA A 349 14.75 -18.68 -15.72
N ASN A 350 15.39 -18.41 -16.86
CA ASN A 350 16.84 -18.35 -17.03
C ASN A 350 17.31 -16.88 -17.02
N GLN A 351 18.61 -16.68 -17.25
CA GLN A 351 19.23 -15.35 -17.26
C GLN A 351 18.60 -14.42 -18.31
N ASP A 352 18.30 -14.91 -19.51
CA ASP A 352 17.75 -14.09 -20.59
C ASP A 352 16.28 -13.74 -20.37
N THR A 353 15.47 -14.71 -19.96
CA THR A 353 14.04 -14.50 -19.70
C THR A 353 13.79 -13.60 -18.49
N LEU A 354 14.70 -13.58 -17.51
CA LEU A 354 14.58 -12.69 -16.35
C LEU A 354 14.68 -11.20 -16.73
N LYS A 355 15.38 -10.87 -17.83
CA LYS A 355 15.45 -9.49 -18.36
C LYS A 355 14.07 -8.99 -18.83
N GLY A 356 13.22 -9.89 -19.31
CA GLY A 356 11.83 -9.64 -19.69
C GLY A 356 10.85 -9.87 -18.54
N TYR A 357 11.08 -9.23 -17.39
CA TYR A 357 10.35 -9.56 -16.15
C TYR A 357 8.83 -9.40 -16.29
N GLY A 358 8.37 -8.36 -16.99
CA GLY A 358 6.94 -8.13 -17.25
C GLY A 358 6.22 -9.30 -17.93
N ASP A 359 6.90 -10.02 -18.84
CA ASP A 359 6.32 -11.17 -19.54
C ASP A 359 6.21 -12.40 -18.64
N LEU A 360 7.15 -12.55 -17.69
CA LEU A 360 7.08 -13.57 -16.65
C LEU A 360 5.89 -13.31 -15.72
N LEU A 361 5.64 -12.05 -15.36
CA LEU A 361 4.49 -11.66 -14.53
C LEU A 361 3.15 -11.93 -15.23
N LEU A 362 3.05 -11.69 -16.54
CA LEU A 362 1.85 -12.05 -17.31
C LEU A 362 1.58 -13.55 -17.22
N LYS A 363 2.58 -14.38 -17.52
CA LYS A 363 2.47 -15.85 -17.44
C LYS A 363 2.12 -16.33 -16.03
N LEU A 364 2.70 -15.71 -15.00
CA LEU A 364 2.43 -16.04 -13.61
C LEU A 364 0.98 -15.71 -13.22
N ASN A 365 0.49 -14.52 -13.62
CA ASN A 365 -0.89 -14.10 -13.38
C ASN A 365 -1.91 -15.01 -14.05
N ASP A 366 -1.63 -15.49 -15.26
CA ASP A 366 -2.49 -16.46 -15.95
C ASP A 366 -2.56 -17.79 -15.19
N LYS A 367 -1.41 -18.32 -14.75
CA LYS A 367 -1.36 -19.54 -13.92
C LYS A 367 -2.15 -19.38 -12.63
N LEU A 368 -1.93 -18.28 -11.90
CA LEU A 368 -2.67 -17.96 -10.67
C LEU A 368 -4.17 -17.90 -10.92
N THR A 369 -4.61 -17.27 -12.01
CA THR A 369 -6.02 -17.14 -12.36
C THR A 369 -6.67 -18.51 -12.63
N ILE A 370 -5.96 -19.41 -13.30
CA ILE A 370 -6.42 -20.79 -13.54
C ILE A 370 -6.46 -21.56 -12.22
N ALA A 371 -5.40 -21.49 -11.40
CA ALA A 371 -5.29 -22.21 -10.13
C ALA A 371 -6.37 -21.77 -9.13
N LYS A 372 -6.74 -20.49 -9.10
CA LYS A 372 -7.86 -19.95 -8.31
C LYS A 372 -9.22 -20.59 -8.63
N LYS A 373 -9.41 -21.16 -9.82
CA LYS A 373 -10.64 -21.87 -10.19
C LYS A 373 -10.64 -23.32 -9.70
N LYS A 374 -9.49 -23.85 -9.24
CA LYS A 374 -9.27 -25.24 -8.80
C LYS A 374 -8.82 -25.33 -7.34
N LYS A 375 -9.23 -24.39 -6.49
CA LYS A 375 -8.85 -24.33 -5.08
C LYS A 375 -9.23 -25.61 -4.34
N PHE A 376 -8.39 -26.00 -3.38
CA PHE A 376 -8.57 -27.20 -2.54
C PHE A 376 -8.69 -28.52 -3.31
N LEU A 377 -8.38 -28.56 -4.62
CA LEU A 377 -8.49 -29.78 -5.42
C LEU A 377 -7.70 -30.94 -4.82
N SER A 378 -6.50 -30.69 -4.32
CA SER A 378 -5.66 -31.68 -3.64
C SER A 378 -6.23 -32.17 -2.31
N SER A 379 -7.06 -31.35 -1.65
CA SER A 379 -7.75 -31.73 -0.42
C SER A 379 -8.96 -32.63 -0.72
N PHE A 380 -9.72 -32.34 -1.79
CA PHE A 380 -10.89 -33.14 -2.17
C PHE A 380 -10.55 -34.55 -2.67
N THR A 381 -9.33 -34.76 -3.15
CA THR A 381 -8.84 -36.09 -3.56
C THR A 381 -8.49 -37.00 -2.38
N ASP A 382 -8.39 -36.45 -1.17
CA ASP A 382 -8.19 -37.23 0.05
C ASP A 382 -9.54 -37.73 0.57
N ALA A 383 -9.74 -39.05 0.65
CA ALA A 383 -11.02 -39.62 1.11
C ALA A 383 -11.34 -39.23 2.56
N THR A 384 -10.33 -38.98 3.39
CA THR A 384 -10.49 -38.57 4.80
C THR A 384 -11.04 -37.15 4.93
N PHE A 385 -10.91 -36.32 3.89
CA PHE A 385 -11.43 -34.96 3.86
C PHE A 385 -12.96 -34.91 4.01
N TRP A 386 -13.66 -35.93 3.52
CA TRP A 386 -15.12 -36.02 3.54
C TRP A 386 -15.67 -36.63 4.84
N ILE A 387 -14.79 -37.11 5.72
CA ILE A 387 -15.17 -37.79 6.96
C ILE A 387 -15.04 -36.78 8.10
N GLU A 388 -16.19 -36.35 8.62
CA GLU A 388 -16.23 -35.49 9.80
C GLU A 388 -16.15 -36.38 11.05
N GLU A 389 -14.94 -36.61 11.57
CA GLU A 389 -14.73 -37.28 12.86
C GLU A 389 -15.10 -36.33 14.00
N THR A 390 -16.39 -36.18 14.31
CA THR A 390 -16.82 -35.45 15.50
C THR A 390 -17.34 -36.41 16.57
N SER A 391 -16.57 -36.50 17.67
CA SER A 391 -16.93 -37.23 18.89
C SER A 391 -17.77 -36.39 19.88
N ASP A 392 -18.05 -35.12 19.57
CA ASP A 392 -18.63 -34.17 20.51
C ASP A 392 -20.17 -34.16 20.47
N ARG A 393 -20.80 -34.65 21.55
CA ARG A 393 -22.26 -34.75 21.72
C ARG A 393 -22.91 -33.49 22.31
N ASN A 394 -22.15 -32.40 22.48
CA ASN A 394 -22.64 -31.17 23.09
C ASN A 394 -23.44 -30.32 22.10
N VAL A 395 -24.32 -29.44 22.61
CA VAL A 395 -25.08 -28.48 21.79
C VAL A 395 -24.12 -27.44 21.21
N ILE A 396 -23.64 -27.72 20.01
CA ILE A 396 -22.75 -26.85 19.25
C ILE A 396 -23.60 -25.76 18.58
N LYS A 397 -23.34 -24.49 18.92
CA LYS A 397 -23.86 -23.34 18.16
C LYS A 397 -22.80 -22.84 17.19
N VAL A 398 -23.23 -22.17 16.12
CA VAL A 398 -22.32 -21.42 15.25
C VAL A 398 -22.13 -20.02 15.83
N CYS A 399 -20.88 -19.53 15.85
CA CYS A 399 -20.56 -18.20 16.33
C CYS A 399 -21.37 -17.13 15.58
N LYS A 400 -22.17 -16.34 16.32
CA LYS A 400 -23.01 -15.27 15.75
C LYS A 400 -22.20 -14.20 15.01
N ALA A 401 -20.93 -14.01 15.39
CA ALA A 401 -20.04 -13.05 14.76
C ALA A 401 -19.57 -13.54 13.39
N CYS A 402 -18.79 -14.63 13.32
CA CYS A 402 -18.21 -15.07 12.04
C CYS A 402 -19.11 -16.00 11.22
N GLY A 403 -20.07 -16.68 11.83
CA GLY A 403 -20.86 -17.70 11.13
C GLY A 403 -20.05 -18.89 10.62
N ILE A 404 -18.87 -19.17 11.19
CA ILE A 404 -17.95 -20.24 10.77
C ILE A 404 -17.62 -21.13 11.97
N SER A 405 -16.98 -20.56 13.00
CA SER A 405 -16.50 -21.33 14.15
C SER A 405 -17.64 -21.81 15.03
N THR A 406 -17.46 -22.97 15.64
CA THR A 406 -18.35 -23.54 16.64
C THR A 406 -18.08 -22.92 18.02
N VAL A 407 -19.14 -22.71 18.81
CA VAL A 407 -19.09 -22.15 20.17
C VAL A 407 -20.10 -22.86 21.07
N THR A 408 -19.82 -22.88 22.37
CA THR A 408 -20.71 -23.47 23.39
C THR A 408 -21.65 -22.44 24.03
N ASN A 409 -21.38 -21.14 23.85
CA ASN A 409 -22.16 -20.03 24.40
C ASN A 409 -22.50 -19.01 23.29
N ASP A 410 -23.16 -17.91 23.67
CA ASP A 410 -23.55 -16.84 22.73
C ASP A 410 -22.42 -15.80 22.48
N GLU A 411 -21.22 -16.03 23.03
CA GLU A 411 -20.08 -15.13 22.86
C GLU A 411 -19.40 -15.29 21.50
N PRO A 412 -18.68 -14.26 21.01
CA PRO A 412 -17.82 -14.41 19.84
C PRO A 412 -16.75 -15.48 20.07
N CYS A 413 -16.42 -16.26 19.03
CA CYS A 413 -15.37 -17.26 19.11
C CYS A 413 -13.99 -16.63 19.37
N GLU A 414 -13.02 -17.44 19.78
CA GLU A 414 -11.65 -17.00 20.07
C GLU A 414 -11.04 -16.17 18.93
N LEU A 415 -11.21 -16.61 17.68
CA LEU A 415 -10.75 -15.85 16.51
C LEU A 415 -11.41 -14.48 16.39
N CYS A 416 -12.72 -14.36 16.64
CA CYS A 416 -13.39 -13.07 16.60
C CYS A 416 -12.93 -12.15 17.73
N ASN A 417 -12.68 -12.70 18.92
CA ASN A 417 -12.11 -11.95 20.03
C ASN A 417 -10.66 -11.51 19.74
N LEU A 418 -9.85 -12.36 19.12
CA LEU A 418 -8.51 -12.00 18.65
C LEU A 418 -8.58 -10.81 17.67
N HIS A 419 -9.42 -10.88 16.63
CA HIS A 419 -9.61 -9.76 15.71
C HIS A 419 -10.08 -8.49 16.43
N LYS A 420 -11.02 -8.59 17.36
CA LYS A 420 -11.46 -7.44 18.17
C LYS A 420 -10.29 -6.82 18.94
N ASN A 421 -9.43 -7.65 19.54
CA ASN A 421 -8.25 -7.22 20.29
C ASN A 421 -7.20 -6.56 19.39
N ILE A 422 -6.97 -7.12 18.20
CA ILE A 422 -6.09 -6.52 17.18
C ILE A 422 -6.60 -5.13 16.83
N GLY A 423 -7.87 -4.98 16.46
CA GLY A 423 -8.42 -3.68 16.07
C GLY A 423 -8.45 -2.65 17.19
N ASN A 424 -8.50 -3.10 18.46
CA ASN A 424 -8.35 -2.25 19.64
C ASN A 424 -6.91 -1.76 19.83
N LYS A 425 -5.90 -2.63 19.67
CA LYS A 425 -4.49 -2.28 19.94
C LYS A 425 -3.77 -1.62 18.76
N LEU A 426 -4.16 -1.96 17.52
CA LEU A 426 -3.56 -1.41 16.30
C LEU A 426 -3.40 0.12 16.25
N PRO A 427 -4.37 0.96 16.69
CA PRO A 427 -4.20 2.41 16.66
C PRO A 427 -3.06 2.93 17.53
N ASN A 428 -2.72 2.23 18.62
CA ASN A 428 -1.65 2.60 19.52
C ASN A 428 -0.36 1.81 19.26
N THR A 429 -0.38 0.90 18.28
CA THR A 429 0.78 0.04 17.96
C THR A 429 1.82 0.84 17.21
N SER A 430 3.05 0.83 17.72
CA SER A 430 4.22 1.44 17.08
C SER A 430 5.16 0.42 16.45
N TYR A 431 5.15 -0.83 16.92
CA TYR A 431 6.06 -1.88 16.48
C TYR A 431 5.34 -3.21 16.21
N LEU A 432 5.82 -3.93 15.20
CA LEU A 432 5.46 -5.31 14.88
C LEU A 432 6.68 -6.21 15.03
N ILE A 433 6.56 -7.28 15.80
CA ILE A 433 7.63 -8.25 15.97
C ILE A 433 7.22 -9.55 15.29
N PHE A 434 7.89 -9.87 14.17
CA PHE A 434 7.75 -11.12 13.44
C PHE A 434 8.68 -12.17 14.02
N ARG A 435 8.12 -13.33 14.35
CA ARG A 435 8.84 -14.40 15.03
C ARG A 435 8.46 -15.78 14.46
N ASN A 436 9.45 -16.67 14.37
CA ASN A 436 9.25 -18.10 14.11
C ASN A 436 8.81 -18.85 15.39
N LYS A 437 8.26 -20.07 15.24
CA LYS A 437 7.49 -20.87 16.23
C LYS A 437 7.87 -20.74 17.75
N ASP A 438 6.81 -20.81 18.59
CA ASP A 438 6.70 -21.01 20.06
C ASP A 438 7.26 -19.98 21.05
N LEU A 439 6.59 -19.94 22.23
CA LEU A 439 6.48 -18.88 23.25
C LEU A 439 7.69 -18.71 24.17
N GLU A 440 8.43 -17.61 23.99
CA GLU A 440 8.82 -16.81 25.16
C GLU A 440 7.75 -15.72 25.30
N ASN A 441 7.35 -15.38 26.53
CA ASN A 441 6.45 -14.26 26.77
C ASN A 441 7.14 -12.96 26.34
N ILE A 442 6.89 -12.54 25.10
CA ILE A 442 7.15 -11.17 24.66
C ILE A 442 5.94 -10.35 25.09
N ASP A 443 6.18 -9.28 25.83
CA ASP A 443 5.15 -8.33 26.21
C ASP A 443 4.55 -7.68 24.96
N GLY A 444 3.25 -7.88 24.75
CA GLY A 444 2.54 -7.43 23.54
C GLY A 444 1.25 -8.23 23.32
N LEU A 445 0.47 -7.88 22.28
CA LEU A 445 -0.61 -8.76 21.81
C LEU A 445 -0.06 -9.76 20.79
N PRO A 446 -0.03 -11.07 21.08
CA PRO A 446 0.36 -12.07 20.09
C PRO A 446 -0.76 -12.29 19.07
N VAL A 447 -0.37 -12.43 17.80
CA VAL A 447 -1.23 -12.80 16.67
C VAL A 447 -0.65 -14.07 16.04
N PRO A 448 -1.18 -15.25 16.40
CA PRO A 448 -0.66 -16.52 15.92
C PRO A 448 -1.17 -16.88 14.51
N PHE A 449 -0.30 -17.50 13.72
CA PHE A 449 -0.59 -18.03 12.39
C PHE A 449 -0.22 -19.52 12.32
N GLY A 450 -0.64 -20.30 13.31
CA GLY A 450 -0.31 -21.72 13.41
C GLY A 450 1.20 -21.96 13.54
N GLU A 451 1.72 -22.94 12.81
CA GLU A 451 3.15 -23.28 12.82
C GLU A 451 4.00 -22.34 11.96
N PHE A 452 3.37 -21.44 11.19
CA PHE A 452 4.06 -20.58 10.23
C PHE A 452 4.71 -19.35 10.89
N GLY A 453 4.21 -18.91 12.04
CA GLY A 453 4.79 -17.83 12.82
C GLY A 453 3.80 -17.09 13.72
N THR A 454 4.33 -16.12 14.47
CA THR A 454 3.55 -15.22 15.34
C THR A 454 4.01 -13.79 15.15
N VAL A 455 3.06 -12.85 15.13
CA VAL A 455 3.35 -11.41 15.11
C VAL A 455 2.89 -10.78 16.41
N TYR A 456 3.75 -10.00 17.07
CA TYR A 456 3.39 -9.26 18.28
C TYR A 456 3.16 -7.78 17.97
N LEU A 457 2.06 -7.22 18.49
CA LEU A 457 1.76 -5.79 18.42
C LEU A 457 2.21 -5.11 19.72
N LEU A 458 3.12 -4.14 19.60
CA LEU A 458 3.70 -3.38 20.70
C LEU A 458 3.46 -1.88 20.55
N GLU A 459 3.12 -1.21 21.64
CA GLU A 459 2.81 0.23 21.64
C GLU A 459 4.05 1.13 21.66
N ASN A 460 5.14 0.66 22.28
CA ASN A 460 6.39 1.42 22.41
C ASN A 460 7.61 0.48 22.42
N ASP A 461 8.80 1.07 22.35
CA ASP A 461 10.09 0.38 22.27
C ASP A 461 10.65 -0.08 23.61
N LYS A 462 10.06 0.30 24.75
CA LYS A 462 10.59 -0.05 26.08
C LYS A 462 10.69 -1.56 26.31
N LEU A 463 9.87 -2.33 25.59
CA LEU A 463 9.79 -3.78 25.67
C LEU A 463 10.73 -4.49 24.67
N ILE A 464 11.39 -3.73 23.79
CA ILE A 464 12.36 -4.24 22.83
C ILE A 464 13.71 -4.29 23.53
N THR A 465 14.06 -5.47 24.04
CA THR A 465 15.32 -5.68 24.76
C THR A 465 16.44 -6.15 23.82
N GLU A 466 17.68 -5.99 24.26
CA GLU A 466 18.85 -6.55 23.56
C GLU A 466 18.73 -8.07 23.36
N ASN A 467 18.13 -8.80 24.32
CA ASN A 467 17.90 -10.24 24.20
C ASN A 467 16.97 -10.58 23.03
N LEU A 468 15.93 -9.77 22.78
CA LEU A 468 15.09 -9.95 21.60
C LEU A 468 15.89 -9.76 20.30
N LEU A 469 16.73 -8.72 20.24
CA LEU A 469 17.55 -8.42 19.05
C LEU A 469 18.65 -9.47 18.79
N LYS A 470 19.09 -10.20 19.83
CA LYS A 470 20.03 -11.34 19.72
C LYS A 470 19.36 -12.64 19.31
N SER A 471 18.05 -12.77 19.50
CA SER A 471 17.35 -14.04 19.31
C SER A 471 17.27 -14.42 17.83
N LYS A 472 17.76 -15.62 17.50
CA LYS A 472 17.62 -16.23 16.16
C LYS A 472 16.15 -16.50 15.78
N LYS A 473 15.21 -16.38 16.72
CA LYS A 473 13.77 -16.59 16.48
C LYS A 473 13.06 -15.35 15.98
N ILE A 474 13.64 -14.17 16.17
CA ILE A 474 13.08 -12.91 15.71
C ILE A 474 13.50 -12.69 14.27
N LEU A 475 12.52 -12.66 13.38
CA LEU A 475 12.71 -12.46 11.95
C LEU A 475 12.84 -10.96 11.63
N ALA A 476 11.98 -10.15 12.23
CA ALA A 476 12.07 -8.69 12.18
C ALA A 476 11.27 -8.03 13.31
N ILE A 477 11.67 -6.82 13.61
CA ILE A 477 11.04 -5.81 14.45
C ILE A 477 10.87 -4.55 13.60
N GLU A 478 9.65 -4.32 13.12
CA GLU A 478 9.30 -3.25 12.20
C GLU A 478 8.56 -2.12 12.90
N LYS A 479 9.04 -0.88 12.72
CA LYS A 479 8.36 0.32 13.19
C LYS A 479 7.29 0.76 12.20
N ILE A 480 6.08 1.07 12.67
CA ILE A 480 4.95 1.46 11.81
C ILE A 480 5.00 2.97 11.53
N ASN A 481 4.93 3.35 10.25
CA ASN A 481 4.77 4.73 9.76
C ASN A 481 5.81 5.76 10.25
N LYS A 482 6.95 5.30 10.80
CA LYS A 482 8.03 6.13 11.34
C LYS A 482 9.40 5.54 11.01
N LEU A 483 10.37 6.40 10.75
CA LEU A 483 11.73 6.02 10.29
C LEU A 483 12.86 6.43 11.24
N ASP A 484 12.53 6.96 12.43
CA ASP A 484 13.48 7.27 13.48
C ASP A 484 13.75 6.04 14.37
N LYS A 485 14.98 5.90 14.87
CA LYS A 485 15.37 4.83 15.84
C LYS A 485 14.93 3.43 15.39
N LEU A 486 15.35 3.03 14.19
CA LEU A 486 15.03 1.73 13.62
C LEU A 486 15.62 0.60 14.46
N GLN A 487 14.83 -0.44 14.70
CA GLN A 487 15.24 -1.62 15.47
C GLN A 487 15.79 -2.71 14.56
N THR A 488 14.99 -3.11 13.58
CA THR A 488 15.46 -3.93 12.45
C THR A 488 14.83 -3.51 11.12
N GLY A 489 13.69 -2.82 11.14
CA GLY A 489 13.14 -2.18 9.95
C GLY A 489 11.91 -1.32 10.23
N PHE A 490 11.20 -0.96 9.16
CA PHE A 490 9.98 -0.17 9.20
C PHE A 490 8.98 -0.66 8.14
N ARG A 491 7.71 -0.28 8.33
CA ARG A 491 6.62 -0.57 7.39
C ARG A 491 5.63 0.59 7.35
N PHE A 492 5.07 0.84 6.17
CA PHE A 492 3.94 1.74 6.00
C PHE A 492 2.62 0.99 6.02
N ILE A 493 1.64 1.48 6.81
CA ILE A 493 0.33 0.84 6.96
C ILE A 493 -0.75 1.92 7.03
N GLY A 494 -1.76 1.81 6.15
CA GLY A 494 -2.94 2.67 6.17
C GLY A 494 -3.81 2.31 7.36
N ASN A 495 -3.54 2.91 8.52
CA ASN A 495 -4.13 2.53 9.79
C ASN A 495 -4.89 3.67 10.48
N THR A 496 -5.23 4.74 9.75
CA THR A 496 -6.10 5.83 10.22
C THR A 496 -7.35 5.28 10.92
N ALA A 497 -7.58 5.71 12.16
CA ALA A 497 -8.76 5.35 12.91
C ALA A 497 -9.20 6.50 13.84
N PRO A 498 -10.51 6.70 14.02
CA PRO A 498 -11.04 7.75 14.86
C PRO A 498 -10.93 7.32 16.33
N LEU A 499 -10.00 7.90 17.09
CA LEU A 499 -9.86 7.65 18.53
C LEU A 499 -10.38 8.83 19.33
N ALA A 500 -10.99 8.54 20.47
CA ALA A 500 -11.30 9.53 21.49
C ALA A 500 -10.08 9.85 22.34
N ASN A 501 -9.80 11.13 22.58
CA ASN A 501 -8.75 11.57 23.51
C ASN A 501 -9.32 11.95 24.90
N ALA A 502 -10.64 12.01 25.04
CA ALA A 502 -11.38 12.30 26.27
C ALA A 502 -12.72 11.55 26.31
N ASP A 503 -13.32 11.47 27.49
CA ASP A 503 -14.64 10.86 27.68
C ASP A 503 -15.75 11.85 27.25
N PHE A 504 -16.79 11.34 26.57
CA PHE A 504 -17.99 12.10 26.21
C PHE A 504 -19.16 11.19 25.84
N SER A 505 -20.35 11.76 25.74
CA SER A 505 -21.56 11.04 25.35
C SER A 505 -22.43 11.87 24.40
N ILE A 506 -22.96 11.24 23.34
CA ILE A 506 -23.91 11.88 22.41
C ILE A 506 -25.34 11.43 22.68
N GLY A 507 -25.92 11.83 23.80
CA GLY A 507 -27.32 11.52 24.13
C GLY A 507 -27.56 11.37 25.63
N ASN A 508 -28.85 11.29 25.98
CA ASN A 508 -29.29 11.27 27.38
C ASN A 508 -29.46 9.86 27.96
N ASP A 509 -29.31 8.81 27.14
CA ASP A 509 -29.41 7.42 27.60
C ASP A 509 -28.02 6.91 28.02
N PRO A 510 -27.75 6.74 29.33
CA PRO A 510 -26.48 6.23 29.82
C PRO A 510 -26.28 4.73 29.54
N THR A 511 -27.32 4.00 29.11
CA THR A 511 -27.24 2.57 28.80
C THR A 511 -26.86 2.30 27.35
N ASP A 512 -26.93 3.30 26.48
CA ASP A 512 -26.56 3.20 25.06
C ASP A 512 -25.03 3.33 24.89
N GLU A 513 -24.33 2.20 25.05
CA GLU A 513 -22.86 2.14 24.95
C GLU A 513 -22.31 2.66 23.61
N ASP A 514 -23.07 2.59 22.52
CA ASP A 514 -22.60 3.10 21.21
C ASP A 514 -22.53 4.63 21.16
N LYS A 515 -23.18 5.31 22.13
CA LYS A 515 -23.16 6.75 22.35
C LYS A 515 -22.24 7.17 23.48
N GLN A 516 -21.73 6.23 24.28
CA GLN A 516 -20.81 6.47 25.38
C GLN A 516 -19.36 6.24 24.91
N VAL A 517 -18.57 7.30 24.89
CA VAL A 517 -17.20 7.27 24.37
C VAL A 517 -16.21 7.41 25.52
N LYS A 518 -15.27 6.46 25.60
CA LYS A 518 -14.16 6.49 26.55
C LYS A 518 -12.85 6.84 25.85
N LYS A 519 -11.98 7.56 26.54
CA LYS A 519 -10.63 7.88 26.11
C LYS A 519 -9.86 6.62 25.67
N GLY A 520 -9.16 6.73 24.56
CA GLY A 520 -8.37 5.66 23.95
C GLY A 520 -9.19 4.67 23.11
N ASN A 521 -10.52 4.72 23.17
CA ASN A 521 -11.35 3.86 22.33
C ASN A 521 -11.53 4.43 20.92
N VAL A 522 -11.62 3.51 19.97
CA VAL A 522 -12.08 3.79 18.61
C VAL A 522 -13.57 4.15 18.64
N LEU A 523 -13.96 5.19 17.91
CA LEU A 523 -15.34 5.67 17.81
C LEU A 523 -16.27 4.60 17.20
N SER A 524 -17.51 4.55 17.67
CA SER A 524 -18.56 3.71 17.06
C SER A 524 -19.03 4.33 15.74
N PHE A 525 -19.72 3.55 14.93
CA PHE A 525 -20.34 4.06 13.71
C PHE A 525 -21.45 5.08 13.97
N GLU A 526 -22.11 5.01 15.13
CA GLU A 526 -23.08 6.05 15.52
C GLU A 526 -22.38 7.38 15.78
N ILE A 527 -21.25 7.39 16.50
CA ILE A 527 -20.46 8.60 16.72
C ILE A 527 -19.94 9.16 15.41
N ILE A 528 -19.39 8.32 14.52
CA ILE A 528 -18.86 8.78 13.22
C ILE A 528 -19.99 9.41 12.39
N ALA A 529 -21.18 8.83 12.38
CA ALA A 529 -22.32 9.41 11.68
C ALA A 529 -22.73 10.77 12.28
N ASP A 530 -22.64 10.93 13.60
CA ASP A 530 -22.96 12.17 14.33
C ASP A 530 -21.98 13.32 14.02
N THR A 531 -20.75 13.01 13.61
CA THR A 531 -19.78 14.02 13.14
C THR A 531 -20.11 14.63 11.76
N SER A 532 -21.14 14.12 11.07
CA SER A 532 -21.54 14.60 9.75
C SER A 532 -22.19 15.98 9.81
N ILE A 533 -21.92 16.80 8.79
CA ILE A 533 -22.62 18.07 8.60
C ILE A 533 -23.98 17.78 7.94
N GLY A 534 -25.06 17.97 8.69
CA GLY A 534 -26.43 17.72 8.24
C GLY A 534 -26.98 16.37 8.66
N ASP A 535 -27.45 15.57 7.69
CA ASP A 535 -28.03 14.23 7.96
C ASP A 535 -26.98 13.32 8.62
N LYS A 536 -27.36 12.60 9.69
CA LYS A 536 -26.43 11.75 10.46
C LYS A 536 -26.21 10.42 9.73
N ARG A 537 -25.25 10.38 8.81
CA ARG A 537 -24.96 9.22 7.94
C ARG A 537 -23.48 8.91 7.84
N LEU A 538 -23.20 7.66 7.52
CA LEU A 538 -21.87 7.25 7.11
C LEU A 538 -21.73 7.41 5.59
N GLY A 539 -20.55 7.85 5.17
CA GLY A 539 -20.03 7.65 3.82
C GLY A 539 -19.10 6.44 3.81
N ILE A 540 -19.23 5.60 2.79
CA ILE A 540 -18.36 4.47 2.51
C ILE A 540 -17.67 4.76 1.16
N LEU A 541 -16.39 5.05 1.20
CA LEU A 541 -15.56 5.33 0.03
C LEU A 541 -14.76 4.09 -0.32
N LYS A 542 -14.90 3.65 -1.57
CA LYS A 542 -13.99 2.67 -2.16
C LYS A 542 -13.29 3.29 -3.35
N MET A 543 -11.97 3.14 -3.44
CA MET A 543 -11.16 3.61 -4.57
C MET A 543 -10.19 2.52 -5.01
N ASP A 544 -9.80 2.56 -6.28
CA ASP A 544 -8.94 1.55 -6.90
C ASP A 544 -8.23 2.14 -8.14
N VAL A 545 -6.93 1.86 -8.28
CA VAL A 545 -6.10 2.35 -9.40
C VAL A 545 -6.53 1.70 -10.71
N ASP A 546 -6.79 2.54 -11.71
CA ASP A 546 -7.19 2.11 -13.04
C ASP A 546 -6.03 1.40 -13.76
N HIS A 547 -6.31 0.21 -14.29
CA HIS A 547 -5.39 -0.55 -15.14
C HIS A 547 -4.05 -0.94 -14.49
N LEU A 548 -3.96 -1.01 -13.16
CA LEU A 548 -2.70 -1.31 -12.47
C LEU A 548 -2.00 -2.58 -13.00
N GLY A 549 -2.73 -3.67 -13.22
CA GLY A 549 -2.16 -4.90 -13.78
C GLY A 549 -1.54 -4.70 -15.18
N LEU A 550 -2.13 -3.85 -16.02
CA LEU A 550 -1.55 -3.49 -17.33
C LEU A 550 -0.35 -2.56 -17.16
N ILE A 551 -0.38 -1.63 -16.21
CA ILE A 551 0.74 -0.74 -15.90
C ILE A 551 1.99 -1.56 -15.54
N PHE A 552 1.85 -2.56 -14.66
CA PHE A 552 2.98 -3.41 -14.24
C PHE A 552 3.55 -4.30 -15.35
N THR A 553 2.75 -4.64 -16.36
CA THR A 553 3.10 -5.65 -17.36
C THR A 553 3.51 -5.04 -18.70
N LEU A 554 2.77 -4.03 -19.16
CA LEU A 554 2.91 -3.37 -20.46
C LEU A 554 3.25 -1.88 -20.34
N GLY A 555 2.97 -1.26 -19.19
CA GLY A 555 3.10 0.19 -19.02
C GLY A 555 4.53 0.72 -19.21
N LEU A 556 5.54 -0.14 -19.12
CA LEU A 556 6.94 0.22 -19.29
C LEU A 556 7.49 -0.21 -20.67
N GLU A 557 6.61 -0.50 -21.64
CA GLU A 557 6.99 -0.85 -23.02
C GLU A 557 7.20 0.40 -23.88
N GLU A 558 8.31 0.43 -24.63
CA GLU A 558 8.48 1.33 -25.78
C GLU A 558 8.76 0.51 -27.04
N GLU A 559 8.12 0.87 -28.16
CA GLU A 559 8.27 0.20 -29.47
C GLU A 559 9.74 0.14 -29.97
N GLN A 560 10.61 1.03 -29.50
CA GLN A 560 12.01 1.11 -29.95
C GLN A 560 13.01 0.40 -29.03
N HIS A 561 12.64 0.07 -27.78
CA HIS A 561 13.56 -0.54 -26.82
C HIS A 561 12.86 -1.57 -25.92
N SER A 562 13.01 -2.86 -26.26
CA SER A 562 12.58 -4.02 -25.45
C SER A 562 13.30 -4.16 -24.10
N LYS A 563 14.16 -3.20 -23.73
CA LYS A 563 15.07 -3.23 -22.56
C LYS A 563 14.48 -2.64 -21.28
N ARG A 564 13.20 -2.20 -21.29
CA ARG A 564 12.60 -1.46 -20.17
C ARG A 564 11.86 -2.30 -19.11
N LYS A 565 11.79 -3.64 -19.23
CA LYS A 565 11.06 -4.54 -18.29
C LYS A 565 11.93 -5.16 -17.19
N SER A 566 12.85 -4.41 -16.59
CA SER A 566 13.71 -4.97 -15.53
C SER A 566 12.93 -5.23 -14.25
N ILE A 567 13.37 -6.25 -13.50
CA ILE A 567 12.85 -6.57 -12.16
C ILE A 567 13.00 -5.38 -11.18
N SER A 568 14.09 -4.61 -11.29
CA SER A 568 14.36 -3.44 -10.45
C SER A 568 13.34 -2.31 -10.68
N ARG A 569 12.92 -2.07 -11.92
CA ARG A 569 11.92 -1.04 -12.25
C ARG A 569 10.53 -1.40 -11.71
N ILE A 570 10.13 -2.67 -11.84
CA ILE A 570 8.86 -3.16 -11.27
C ILE A 570 8.89 -3.13 -9.73
N ALA A 571 10.03 -3.46 -9.11
CA ALA A 571 10.21 -3.31 -7.66
C ALA A 571 10.08 -1.85 -7.21
N ALA A 572 10.70 -0.90 -7.94
CA ALA A 572 10.62 0.53 -7.66
C ALA A 572 9.17 1.06 -7.77
N LEU A 573 8.44 0.66 -8.82
CA LEU A 573 7.03 1.00 -9.00
C LEU A 573 6.16 0.46 -7.85
N SER A 574 6.35 -0.82 -7.49
CA SER A 574 5.62 -1.47 -6.40
C SER A 574 5.84 -0.77 -5.06
N ARG A 575 7.10 -0.44 -4.74
CA ARG A 575 7.47 0.29 -3.54
C ARG A 575 6.85 1.69 -3.51
N SER A 576 6.82 2.38 -4.65
CA SER A 576 6.24 3.72 -4.75
C SER A 576 4.72 3.71 -4.50
N MET A 577 4.01 2.70 -5.02
CA MET A 577 2.58 2.52 -4.71
C MET A 577 2.34 2.25 -3.22
N ASP A 578 3.15 1.39 -2.59
CA ASP A 578 3.05 1.11 -1.15
C ASP A 578 3.32 2.35 -0.28
N MET A 579 4.29 3.20 -0.66
CA MET A 579 4.54 4.47 0.02
C MET A 579 3.32 5.39 0.02
N PHE A 580 2.58 5.44 -1.09
CA PHE A 580 1.37 6.26 -1.19
C PHE A 580 0.20 5.68 -0.38
N PHE A 581 -0.19 4.43 -0.67
CA PHE A 581 -1.39 3.81 -0.09
C PHE A 581 -1.19 3.30 1.34
N GLY A 582 0.00 2.80 1.66
CA GLY A 582 0.36 2.36 3.01
C GLY A 582 0.75 3.54 3.91
N GLY A 583 1.47 4.53 3.39
CA GLY A 583 2.06 5.59 4.21
C GLY A 583 1.30 6.91 4.12
N TYR A 584 1.37 7.53 2.95
CA TYR A 584 0.95 8.90 2.70
C TYR A 584 -0.56 9.11 2.83
N LEU A 585 -1.40 8.10 2.56
CA LEU A 585 -2.85 8.17 2.77
C LEU A 585 -3.22 8.61 4.19
N ASN A 586 -2.45 8.19 5.21
CA ASN A 586 -2.68 8.61 6.59
C ASN A 586 -2.55 10.14 6.76
N LYS A 587 -1.66 10.79 6.00
CA LYS A 587 -1.50 12.26 5.98
C LYS A 587 -2.69 12.93 5.32
N ILE A 588 -3.17 12.39 4.21
CA ILE A 588 -4.37 12.91 3.52
C ILE A 588 -5.58 12.90 4.46
N CYS A 589 -5.82 11.80 5.15
CA CYS A 589 -6.89 11.70 6.15
C CYS A 589 -6.74 12.73 7.28
N ASN A 590 -5.51 12.99 7.73
CA ASN A 590 -5.24 13.97 8.78
C ASN A 590 -5.47 15.40 8.30
N GLU A 591 -5.08 15.75 7.07
CA GLU A 591 -5.32 17.08 6.49
C GLU A 591 -6.81 17.40 6.43
N ILE A 592 -7.62 16.47 5.89
CA ILE A 592 -9.07 16.66 5.82
C ILE A 592 -9.70 16.70 7.21
N PHE A 593 -9.20 15.90 8.16
CA PHE A 593 -9.66 15.94 9.54
C PHE A 593 -9.38 17.29 10.21
N GLU A 594 -8.17 17.84 10.07
CA GLU A 594 -7.85 19.14 10.67
C GLU A 594 -8.67 20.27 10.04
N GLN A 595 -8.92 20.21 8.73
CA GLN A 595 -9.86 21.13 8.07
C GLN A 595 -11.26 21.01 8.68
N TRP A 596 -11.82 19.79 8.75
CA TRP A 596 -13.12 19.55 9.38
C TRP A 596 -13.15 20.05 10.82
N ARG A 597 -12.10 19.79 11.62
CA ARG A 597 -12.02 20.19 13.02
C ARG A 597 -12.05 21.71 13.18
N SER A 598 -11.43 22.44 12.26
CA SER A 598 -11.40 23.92 12.28
C SER A 598 -12.75 24.55 11.92
N GLU A 599 -13.51 23.92 11.02
CA GLU A 599 -14.78 24.42 10.47
C GLU A 599 -16.01 23.88 11.22
N SER A 600 -15.88 22.73 11.89
CA SER A 600 -16.99 21.99 12.49
C SER A 600 -17.54 22.69 13.74
N LYS A 601 -18.87 22.72 13.82
CA LYS A 601 -19.62 23.17 15.01
C LYS A 601 -19.98 22.03 15.96
N TRP A 602 -19.47 20.82 15.72
CA TRP A 602 -19.73 19.67 16.58
C TRP A 602 -19.12 19.87 17.97
N GLU A 603 -19.92 19.65 19.01
CA GLU A 603 -19.58 19.99 20.41
C GLU A 603 -18.29 19.31 20.89
N HIS A 604 -18.03 18.09 20.42
CA HIS A 604 -16.93 17.25 20.88
C HIS A 604 -15.76 17.19 19.88
N ARG A 605 -15.65 18.14 18.94
CA ARG A 605 -14.62 18.12 17.88
C ARG A 605 -13.18 18.04 18.41
N ASP A 606 -12.92 18.63 19.57
CA ASP A 606 -11.59 18.62 20.21
C ASP A 606 -11.34 17.35 21.05
N LYS A 607 -12.37 16.51 21.22
CA LYS A 607 -12.31 15.26 21.99
C LYS A 607 -11.94 14.03 21.14
N VAL A 608 -11.70 14.23 19.85
CA VAL A 608 -11.37 13.16 18.89
C VAL A 608 -10.07 13.49 18.17
N THR A 609 -9.38 12.45 17.73
CA THR A 609 -8.08 12.56 17.02
C THR A 609 -8.22 12.41 15.51
N GLN A 610 -9.37 11.90 15.05
CA GLN A 610 -9.67 11.58 13.67
C GLN A 610 -11.18 11.25 13.54
N ILE A 611 -11.75 11.37 12.34
CA ILE A 611 -13.15 11.01 11.99
C ILE A 611 -13.22 9.92 10.91
N PHE A 612 -12.13 9.67 10.19
CA PHE A 612 -12.03 8.61 9.19
C PHE A 612 -11.55 7.29 9.78
N TYR A 613 -12.11 6.21 9.26
CA TYR A 613 -11.82 4.84 9.61
C TYR A 613 -11.36 4.11 8.35
N THR A 614 -10.05 3.90 8.21
CA THR A 614 -9.49 3.09 7.13
C THR A 614 -9.70 1.62 7.47
N VAL A 615 -10.57 0.95 6.72
CA VAL A 615 -10.81 -0.49 6.87
C VAL A 615 -9.62 -1.26 6.31
N TYR A 616 -9.20 -0.90 5.10
CA TYR A 616 -7.98 -1.38 4.47
C TYR A 616 -7.47 -0.32 3.49
N SER A 617 -6.16 -0.33 3.26
CA SER A 617 -5.47 0.41 2.20
C SER A 617 -4.14 -0.29 1.94
N GLY A 618 -3.93 -0.77 0.72
CA GLY A 618 -2.68 -1.44 0.37
C GLY A 618 -2.65 -1.89 -1.08
N GLY A 619 -1.48 -1.86 -1.70
CA GLY A 619 -1.32 -2.07 -3.13
C GLY A 619 -1.94 -0.90 -3.90
N ASP A 620 -3.17 -1.09 -4.36
CA ASP A 620 -3.91 -0.20 -5.28
C ASP A 620 -5.35 0.11 -4.87
N ASP A 621 -5.89 -0.57 -3.86
CA ASP A 621 -7.27 -0.40 -3.42
C ASP A 621 -7.39 0.07 -1.96
N LEU A 622 -8.48 0.78 -1.68
CA LEU A 622 -8.80 1.26 -0.33
C LEU A 622 -10.30 1.21 -0.05
N LEU A 623 -10.62 1.07 1.23
CA LEU A 623 -11.97 1.26 1.76
C LEU A 623 -11.92 2.11 3.04
N ILE A 624 -12.57 3.26 3.01
CA ILE A 624 -12.63 4.21 4.13
C ILE A 624 -14.09 4.46 4.51
N ILE A 625 -14.35 4.48 5.81
CA ILE A 625 -15.64 4.82 6.42
C ILE A 625 -15.48 6.14 7.17
N GLY A 626 -16.44 7.05 7.05
CA GLY A 626 -16.37 8.35 7.70
C GLY A 626 -17.70 9.10 7.66
N PRO A 627 -17.76 10.35 8.12
CA PRO A 627 -18.93 11.19 7.94
C PRO A 627 -19.20 11.41 6.45
N TRP A 628 -20.46 11.29 6.04
CA TRP A 628 -20.80 11.37 4.61
C TRP A 628 -20.46 12.74 4.01
N SER A 629 -20.51 13.81 4.81
CA SER A 629 -20.26 15.19 4.36
C SER A 629 -18.81 15.44 3.95
N GLU A 630 -17.86 14.74 4.57
CA GLU A 630 -16.43 14.91 4.27
C GLU A 630 -15.91 13.87 3.27
N MET A 631 -16.68 12.82 2.99
CA MET A 631 -16.24 11.74 2.12
C MET A 631 -15.97 12.18 0.66
N PRO A 632 -16.79 13.05 0.03
CA PRO A 632 -16.46 13.59 -1.29
C PRO A 632 -15.19 14.43 -1.31
N LYS A 633 -14.93 15.22 -0.25
CA LYS A 633 -13.71 16.03 -0.12
C LYS A 633 -12.47 15.14 0.02
N LEU A 634 -12.57 14.09 0.84
CA LEU A 634 -11.50 13.11 0.99
C LEU A 634 -11.19 12.41 -0.35
N ALA A 635 -12.21 11.98 -1.08
CA ALA A 635 -12.04 11.31 -2.38
C ALA A 635 -11.34 12.22 -3.41
N LEU A 636 -11.75 13.50 -3.49
CA LEU A 636 -11.11 14.52 -4.32
C LEU A 636 -9.64 14.70 -3.95
N LYS A 637 -9.35 14.89 -2.65
CA LYS A 637 -7.99 15.09 -2.16
C LYS A 637 -7.09 13.88 -2.44
N ILE A 638 -7.60 12.66 -2.26
CA ILE A 638 -6.85 11.44 -2.62
C ILE A 638 -6.52 11.43 -4.11
N GLN A 639 -7.49 11.75 -4.97
CA GLN A 639 -7.28 11.77 -6.42
C GLN A 639 -6.30 12.88 -6.87
N ASP A 640 -6.40 14.08 -6.32
CA ASP A 640 -5.50 15.20 -6.60
C ASP A 640 -4.06 14.87 -6.17
N GLU A 641 -3.89 14.36 -4.95
CA GLU A 641 -2.58 13.98 -4.43
C GLU A 641 -2.00 12.78 -5.19
N PHE A 642 -2.82 11.79 -5.57
CA PHE A 642 -2.37 10.66 -6.37
C PHE A 642 -1.92 11.09 -7.77
N LYS A 643 -2.65 12.02 -8.40
CA LYS A 643 -2.25 12.61 -9.68
C LYS A 643 -0.93 13.36 -9.58
N ALA A 644 -0.75 14.19 -8.54
CA ALA A 644 0.51 14.87 -8.32
C ALA A 644 1.67 13.89 -8.02
N TYR A 645 1.40 12.83 -7.25
CA TYR A 645 2.40 11.80 -6.93
C TYR A 645 2.88 11.03 -8.17
N THR A 646 1.98 10.84 -9.14
CA THR A 646 2.19 10.11 -10.39
C THR A 646 2.49 11.05 -11.57
N CYS A 647 3.07 12.23 -11.31
CA CYS A 647 3.55 13.17 -12.33
C CYS A 647 2.47 13.68 -13.29
N HIS A 648 1.20 13.69 -12.84
CA HIS A 648 0.04 13.97 -13.68
C HIS A 648 -0.06 13.09 -14.93
N ASN A 649 0.55 11.90 -14.90
CA ASN A 649 0.56 10.98 -16.02
C ASN A 649 -0.89 10.68 -16.49
N PRO A 650 -1.22 10.84 -17.79
CA PRO A 650 -2.57 10.67 -18.29
C PRO A 650 -3.08 9.23 -18.19
N ASP A 651 -2.20 8.23 -18.15
CA ASP A 651 -2.53 6.80 -18.14
C ASP A 651 -2.68 6.23 -16.73
N ILE A 652 -2.07 6.88 -15.73
CA ILE A 652 -2.21 6.50 -14.32
C ILE A 652 -3.37 7.28 -13.68
N ASN A 653 -4.44 6.57 -13.29
CA ASN A 653 -5.64 7.17 -12.75
C ASN A 653 -6.24 6.31 -11.64
N ILE A 654 -7.21 6.86 -10.92
CA ILE A 654 -7.95 6.16 -9.87
C ILE A 654 -9.44 6.33 -10.12
N SER A 655 -10.23 5.29 -9.88
CA SER A 655 -11.70 5.37 -9.91
C SER A 655 -12.25 5.25 -8.49
N ALA A 656 -13.41 5.85 -8.23
CA ALA A 656 -14.03 5.83 -6.91
C ALA A 656 -15.54 5.54 -6.93
N GLY A 657 -16.04 5.05 -5.81
CA GLY A 657 -17.46 4.92 -5.52
C GLY A 657 -17.75 5.34 -4.07
N ILE A 658 -18.79 6.16 -3.87
CA ILE A 658 -19.26 6.56 -2.54
C ILE A 658 -20.69 6.06 -2.32
N PHE A 659 -20.88 5.27 -1.27
CA PHE A 659 -22.20 4.85 -0.81
C PHE A 659 -22.53 5.47 0.55
N LEU A 660 -23.79 5.89 0.74
CA LEU A 660 -24.25 6.53 1.97
C LEU A 660 -25.24 5.61 2.70
N CYS A 661 -25.05 5.44 4.00
CA CYS A 661 -25.95 4.62 4.82
C CYS A 661 -26.18 5.18 6.22
N LYS A 662 -27.22 4.66 6.90
CA LYS A 662 -27.44 4.92 8.33
C LYS A 662 -26.39 4.13 9.15
N PRO A 663 -26.02 4.58 10.37
CA PRO A 663 -24.99 3.92 11.16
C PRO A 663 -25.29 2.45 11.52
N LYS A 664 -26.58 2.08 11.62
CA LYS A 664 -27.03 0.70 11.88
C LYS A 664 -27.13 -0.17 10.62
N TYR A 665 -26.82 0.37 9.44
CA TYR A 665 -26.88 -0.38 8.19
C TYR A 665 -25.72 -1.40 8.12
N PRO A 666 -25.96 -2.66 7.70
CA PRO A 666 -24.91 -3.68 7.66
C PRO A 666 -23.72 -3.25 6.79
N ILE A 667 -22.52 -3.22 7.37
CA ILE A 667 -21.30 -2.73 6.68
C ILE A 667 -20.93 -3.61 5.48
N SER A 668 -21.21 -4.92 5.50
CA SER A 668 -21.01 -5.80 4.32
C SER A 668 -21.78 -5.31 3.11
N LEU A 669 -23.06 -4.99 3.32
CA LEU A 669 -23.92 -4.48 2.27
C LEU A 669 -23.46 -3.07 1.84
N ALA A 670 -22.97 -2.27 2.78
CA ALA A 670 -22.48 -0.92 2.50
C ALA A 670 -21.20 -0.94 1.66
N ALA A 671 -20.26 -1.82 2.01
CA ALA A 671 -19.02 -2.03 1.26
C ALA A 671 -19.28 -2.66 -0.11
N LYS A 672 -20.22 -3.61 -0.20
CA LYS A 672 -20.67 -4.17 -1.49
C LYS A 672 -21.27 -3.07 -2.37
N ALA A 673 -22.18 -2.25 -1.82
CA ALA A 673 -22.78 -1.16 -2.56
C ALA A 673 -21.74 -0.12 -3.00
N ALA A 674 -20.76 0.24 -2.15
CA ALA A 674 -19.64 1.10 -2.55
C ALA A 674 -18.79 0.46 -3.67
N GLY A 675 -18.60 -0.86 -3.64
CA GLY A 675 -17.98 -1.62 -4.72
C GLY A 675 -18.77 -1.60 -6.02
N GLU A 676 -20.10 -1.68 -5.96
CA GLU A 676 -20.99 -1.53 -7.13
C GLU A 676 -20.88 -0.11 -7.72
N GLN A 677 -20.79 0.93 -6.87
CA GLN A 677 -20.55 2.30 -7.32
C GLN A 677 -19.16 2.44 -7.99
N LEU A 678 -18.12 1.83 -7.43
CA LEU A 678 -16.77 1.83 -8.03
C LEU A 678 -16.76 1.11 -9.38
N ASN A 679 -17.41 -0.06 -9.46
CA ASN A 679 -17.53 -0.79 -10.72
C ASN A 679 -18.28 0.04 -11.77
N THR A 680 -19.35 0.74 -11.38
CA THR A 680 -20.06 1.68 -12.25
C THR A 680 -19.12 2.76 -12.80
N SER A 681 -18.23 3.32 -11.98
CA SER A 681 -17.20 4.27 -12.44
C SER A 681 -16.24 3.64 -13.44
N LYS A 682 -15.78 2.41 -13.18
CA LYS A 682 -14.86 1.68 -14.06
C LYS A 682 -15.49 1.31 -15.41
N ASP A 683 -16.72 0.80 -15.37
CA ASP A 683 -17.46 0.35 -16.56
C ASP A 683 -17.87 1.53 -17.45
N ASN A 684 -18.12 2.71 -16.86
CA ASN A 684 -18.37 3.95 -17.60
C ASN A 684 -17.10 4.60 -18.15
N GLY A 685 -15.96 3.90 -18.21
CA GLY A 685 -14.73 4.37 -18.85
C GLY A 685 -13.63 4.82 -17.89
N ARG A 686 -13.71 4.48 -16.60
CA ARG A 686 -12.69 4.76 -15.57
C ARG A 686 -12.44 6.26 -15.37
N LYS A 687 -11.45 6.66 -14.55
CA LYS A 687 -11.13 8.06 -14.25
C LYS A 687 -12.34 8.86 -13.73
N ARG A 688 -13.22 8.17 -12.99
CA ARG A 688 -14.54 8.65 -12.58
C ARG A 688 -14.83 8.35 -11.12
N ILE A 689 -15.77 9.11 -10.59
CA ILE A 689 -16.42 8.86 -9.32
C ILE A 689 -17.92 8.70 -9.52
N THR A 690 -18.49 7.71 -8.83
CA THR A 690 -19.94 7.56 -8.72
C THR A 690 -20.38 7.89 -7.31
N LEU A 691 -21.24 8.89 -7.16
CA LEU A 691 -21.83 9.31 -5.89
C LEU A 691 -23.27 9.78 -6.10
N PHE A 692 -24.11 9.61 -5.09
CA PHE A 692 -25.54 9.95 -5.15
C PHE A 692 -26.31 9.31 -6.32
N GLY A 693 -25.80 8.23 -6.91
CA GLY A 693 -26.40 7.53 -8.06
C GLY A 693 -26.11 8.17 -9.41
N ASP A 694 -25.08 9.00 -9.50
CA ASP A 694 -24.63 9.60 -10.76
C ASP A 694 -23.10 9.51 -10.89
N THR A 695 -22.62 9.32 -12.12
CA THR A 695 -21.20 9.09 -12.42
C THR A 695 -20.61 10.27 -13.17
N VAL A 696 -19.49 10.81 -12.67
CA VAL A 696 -18.83 12.00 -13.20
C VAL A 696 -17.32 11.78 -13.25
N GLU A 697 -16.67 12.36 -14.26
CA GLU A 697 -15.20 12.35 -14.37
C GLU A 697 -14.56 13.28 -13.33
N TRP A 698 -13.35 12.94 -12.90
CA TRP A 698 -12.59 13.78 -11.98
C TRP A 698 -12.24 15.13 -12.58
N ILE A 699 -11.82 15.13 -13.85
CA ILE A 699 -11.39 16.29 -14.64
C ILE A 699 -11.91 16.06 -16.06
N VAL A 700 -12.51 17.07 -16.68
CA VAL A 700 -13.08 17.00 -18.03
C VAL A 700 -12.48 18.11 -18.90
N ASN A 701 -12.14 17.78 -20.15
CA ASN A 701 -11.85 18.79 -21.17
C ASN A 701 -13.17 19.23 -21.83
N GLY A 702 -13.73 20.37 -21.39
CA GLY A 702 -14.95 20.94 -21.99
C GLY A 702 -16.27 20.39 -21.41
N GLY A 703 -16.37 20.30 -20.09
CA GLY A 703 -17.57 19.88 -19.35
C GLY A 703 -17.52 20.35 -17.90
N VAL A 704 -18.25 19.69 -17.01
CA VAL A 704 -18.25 19.99 -15.58
C VAL A 704 -17.72 18.78 -14.81
N CYS A 705 -16.77 19.02 -13.92
CA CYS A 705 -16.14 18.01 -13.08
C CYS A 705 -16.86 17.85 -11.73
N VAL A 706 -16.53 16.78 -10.99
CA VAL A 706 -17.14 16.53 -9.68
C VAL A 706 -16.88 17.66 -8.67
N LYS A 707 -15.73 18.33 -8.74
CA LYS A 707 -15.39 19.45 -7.84
C LYS A 707 -16.36 20.62 -8.05
N GLU A 708 -16.57 21.05 -9.29
CA GLU A 708 -17.51 22.12 -9.63
C GLU A 708 -18.95 21.78 -9.24
N LEU A 709 -19.36 20.51 -9.37
CA LEU A 709 -20.68 20.07 -8.91
C LEU A 709 -20.81 20.13 -7.38
N LEU A 710 -19.76 19.79 -6.64
CA LEU A 710 -19.78 19.89 -5.18
C LEU A 710 -19.76 21.36 -4.72
N ASP A 711 -18.95 22.21 -5.36
CA ASP A 711 -18.92 23.66 -5.12
C ASP A 711 -20.29 24.28 -5.40
N PHE A 712 -20.96 23.88 -6.49
CA PHE A 712 -22.34 24.31 -6.75
C PHE A 712 -23.32 23.80 -5.68
N GLY A 713 -23.10 22.61 -5.12
CA GLY A 713 -23.84 22.11 -3.96
C GLY A 713 -23.64 22.97 -2.71
N GLU A 714 -22.42 23.43 -2.43
CA GLU A 714 -22.13 24.37 -1.34
C GLU A 714 -22.79 25.72 -1.57
N ASP A 715 -22.75 26.24 -2.80
CA ASP A 715 -23.45 27.46 -3.21
C ASP A 715 -24.96 27.33 -2.90
N LEU A 716 -25.61 26.26 -3.36
CA LEU A 716 -27.04 26.01 -3.08
C LEU A 716 -27.34 25.94 -1.57
N HIS A 717 -26.48 25.27 -0.80
CA HIS A 717 -26.60 25.20 0.66
C HIS A 717 -26.50 26.60 1.30
N SER A 718 -25.53 27.42 0.85
CA SER A 718 -25.32 28.78 1.35
C SER A 718 -26.50 29.70 1.01
N TYR A 719 -27.05 29.61 -0.21
CA TYR A 719 -28.19 30.40 -0.63
C TYR A 719 -29.45 30.05 0.17
N ILE A 720 -29.65 28.79 0.53
CA ILE A 720 -30.80 28.40 1.38
C ILE A 720 -30.69 28.96 2.80
N ASN A 721 -29.46 28.99 3.35
CA ASN A 721 -29.19 29.47 4.70
C ASN A 721 -28.85 30.97 4.78
N SER A 722 -28.87 31.69 3.65
CA SER A 722 -28.51 33.11 3.62
C SER A 722 -29.42 33.95 4.51
N GLU A 723 -28.81 34.81 5.33
CA GLU A 723 -29.52 35.83 6.11
C GLU A 723 -30.04 36.96 5.23
N ASN A 724 -29.45 37.15 4.04
CA ASN A 724 -29.94 38.12 3.06
C ASN A 724 -31.18 37.57 2.36
N SER A 725 -32.34 38.09 2.74
CA SER A 725 -33.66 37.69 2.20
C SER A 725 -33.78 37.80 0.68
N ARG A 726 -32.97 38.61 0.00
CA ARG A 726 -32.95 38.71 -1.48
C ARG A 726 -32.19 37.54 -2.14
N LYS A 727 -31.09 37.09 -1.52
CA LYS A 727 -30.27 35.95 -1.99
C LYS A 727 -30.73 34.60 -1.45
N LYS A 728 -31.77 34.60 -0.58
CA LYS A 728 -32.28 33.39 0.06
C LYS A 728 -33.12 32.53 -0.89
N LEU A 729 -32.72 31.28 -1.09
CA LEU A 729 -33.47 30.30 -1.88
C LEU A 729 -34.43 29.46 -1.01
N PRO A 730 -35.68 29.22 -1.44
CA PRO A 730 -36.56 28.26 -0.79
C PRO A 730 -36.03 26.83 -0.91
N ARG A 731 -36.09 26.03 0.16
CA ARG A 731 -35.74 24.59 0.11
C ARG A 731 -36.51 23.81 -0.97
N GLY A 732 -37.77 24.18 -1.19
CA GLY A 732 -38.63 23.57 -2.21
C GLY A 732 -38.08 23.74 -3.63
N PHE A 733 -37.35 24.82 -3.92
CA PHE A 733 -36.73 25.04 -5.22
C PHE A 733 -35.70 23.94 -5.55
N VAL A 734 -34.88 23.53 -4.59
CA VAL A 734 -33.86 22.48 -4.81
C VAL A 734 -34.49 21.10 -4.96
N HIS A 735 -35.57 20.81 -4.23
CA HIS A 735 -36.37 19.59 -4.46
C HIS A 735 -36.98 19.55 -5.86
N GLU A 736 -37.44 20.71 -6.37
CA GLU A 736 -37.98 20.82 -7.72
C GLU A 736 -36.92 20.54 -8.80
N LEU A 737 -35.66 21.01 -8.61
CA LEU A 737 -34.57 20.67 -9.53
C LEU A 737 -34.34 19.15 -9.63
N LEU A 738 -34.38 18.43 -8.49
CA LEU A 738 -34.31 16.97 -8.46
C LEU A 738 -35.46 16.30 -9.20
N ARG A 739 -36.69 16.82 -9.05
CA ARG A 739 -37.86 16.32 -9.78
C ARG A 739 -37.69 16.54 -11.29
N LYS A 740 -37.19 17.71 -11.69
CA LYS A 740 -36.91 18.05 -13.09
C LYS A 740 -35.77 17.24 -13.69
N HIS A 741 -34.79 16.81 -12.89
CA HIS A 741 -33.74 15.89 -13.34
C HIS A 741 -34.30 14.56 -13.84
N LYS A 742 -35.28 13.98 -13.13
CA LYS A 742 -35.93 12.73 -13.57
C LYS A 742 -36.63 12.91 -14.92
N GLN A 743 -37.28 14.06 -15.13
CA GLN A 743 -37.91 14.40 -16.40
C GLN A 743 -36.87 14.56 -17.52
N TYR A 744 -35.75 15.24 -17.23
CA TYR A 744 -34.63 15.42 -18.16
C TYR A 744 -34.01 14.08 -18.60
N LYS A 745 -33.80 13.13 -17.67
CA LYS A 745 -33.28 11.78 -17.99
C LYS A 745 -34.27 10.92 -18.80
N SER A 746 -35.58 11.17 -18.71
CA SER A 746 -36.60 10.40 -19.43
C SER A 746 -36.81 10.81 -20.91
N GLY A 747 -36.19 11.91 -21.38
CA GLY A 747 -36.27 12.36 -22.77
C GLY A 747 -36.46 13.88 -22.92
N GLN A 748 -36.50 14.39 -24.16
CA GLN A 748 -36.69 15.81 -24.44
C GLN A 748 -38.15 16.24 -24.17
N ASP A 749 -38.42 16.72 -22.96
CA ASP A 749 -39.62 17.50 -22.65
C ASP A 749 -39.41 18.97 -23.07
N PRO A 750 -40.14 19.49 -24.06
CA PRO A 750 -40.04 20.90 -24.47
C PRO A 750 -40.36 21.88 -23.34
N ASN A 751 -41.13 21.45 -22.33
CA ASN A 751 -41.47 22.27 -21.16
C ASN A 751 -40.34 22.36 -20.13
N PHE A 752 -39.24 21.63 -20.32
CA PHE A 752 -38.12 21.62 -19.38
C PHE A 752 -37.55 23.03 -19.14
N ILE A 753 -37.13 23.72 -20.21
CA ILE A 753 -36.52 25.06 -20.12
C ILE A 753 -37.54 26.09 -19.58
N PRO A 754 -38.76 26.22 -20.15
CA PRO A 754 -39.77 27.14 -19.60
C PRO A 754 -40.06 26.91 -18.12
N ALA A 755 -40.11 25.65 -17.67
CA ALA A 755 -40.35 25.33 -16.27
C ALA A 755 -39.20 25.79 -15.36
N ILE A 756 -37.94 25.62 -15.76
CA ILE A 756 -36.79 26.13 -14.99
C ILE A 756 -36.80 27.66 -14.92
N ILE A 757 -37.08 28.35 -16.03
CA ILE A 757 -37.20 29.83 -16.07
C ILE A 757 -38.30 30.29 -15.11
N TYR A 758 -39.47 29.64 -15.13
CA TYR A 758 -40.57 29.95 -14.23
C TYR A 758 -40.17 29.76 -12.76
N GLN A 759 -39.50 28.65 -12.43
CA GLN A 759 -39.02 28.40 -11.06
C GLN A 759 -38.00 29.44 -10.61
N LEU A 760 -37.10 29.87 -11.49
CA LEU A 760 -36.13 30.93 -11.20
C LEU A 760 -36.80 32.28 -10.95
N ALA A 761 -37.73 32.68 -11.82
CA ALA A 761 -38.47 33.93 -11.67
C ALA A 761 -39.32 33.96 -10.39
N ARG A 762 -39.92 32.82 -10.03
CA ARG A 762 -40.79 32.69 -8.85
C ARG A 762 -40.03 32.66 -7.53
N ASN A 763 -38.85 32.02 -7.48
CA ASN A 763 -38.17 31.70 -6.23
C ASN A 763 -36.90 32.53 -5.97
N VAL A 764 -36.29 33.13 -7.00
CA VAL A 764 -35.05 33.90 -6.87
C VAL A 764 -35.37 35.38 -7.02
N LYS A 765 -35.21 36.16 -5.96
CA LYS A 765 -35.54 37.61 -5.97
C LYS A 765 -34.40 38.50 -6.46
N ASP A 766 -33.16 38.07 -6.22
CA ASP A 766 -31.95 38.76 -6.63
C ASP A 766 -31.62 38.49 -8.10
N ASP A 767 -31.53 39.54 -8.93
CA ASP A 767 -31.36 39.40 -10.38
C ASP A 767 -29.97 38.88 -10.76
N GLU A 768 -28.94 39.24 -10.00
CA GLU A 768 -27.58 38.73 -10.18
C GLU A 768 -27.54 37.21 -9.96
N LEU A 769 -28.06 36.74 -8.82
CA LEU A 769 -28.19 35.32 -8.52
C LEU A 769 -29.07 34.59 -9.53
N ARG A 770 -30.18 35.21 -9.97
CA ARG A 770 -31.08 34.63 -10.97
C ARG A 770 -30.35 34.43 -12.30
N ASN A 771 -29.56 35.40 -12.75
CA ASN A 771 -28.77 35.30 -13.97
C ASN A 771 -27.69 34.22 -13.86
N LYS A 772 -26.96 34.17 -12.73
CA LYS A 772 -25.98 33.09 -12.46
C LYS A 772 -26.63 31.71 -12.55
N LEU A 773 -27.75 31.50 -11.85
CA LEU A 773 -28.46 30.22 -11.88
C LEU A 773 -29.06 29.90 -13.25
N LYS A 774 -29.48 30.91 -14.01
CA LYS A 774 -29.98 30.72 -15.38
C LYS A 774 -28.86 30.23 -16.30
N GLU A 775 -27.66 30.80 -16.19
CA GLU A 775 -26.49 30.36 -16.94
C GLU A 775 -26.15 28.90 -16.62
N THR A 776 -25.97 28.58 -15.33
CA THR A 776 -25.64 27.22 -14.88
C THR A 776 -26.72 26.18 -15.25
N LEU A 777 -28.00 26.49 -15.05
CA LEU A 777 -29.09 25.50 -15.20
C LEU A 777 -29.66 25.39 -16.63
N ILE A 778 -29.48 26.42 -17.46
CA ILE A 778 -30.09 26.48 -18.80
C ILE A 778 -29.03 26.57 -19.89
N THR A 779 -28.14 27.54 -19.82
CA THR A 779 -27.08 27.74 -20.83
C THR A 779 -26.14 26.54 -20.83
N ASP A 780 -25.68 26.13 -19.64
CA ASP A 780 -24.77 24.99 -19.44
C ASP A 780 -25.49 23.70 -19.04
N LYS A 781 -26.78 23.56 -19.43
CA LYS A 781 -27.64 22.44 -19.00
C LYS A 781 -27.05 21.07 -19.31
N ASN A 782 -26.31 20.94 -20.42
CA ASN A 782 -25.72 19.68 -20.85
C ASN A 782 -24.55 19.25 -19.93
N CYS A 783 -23.95 20.21 -19.22
CA CYS A 783 -22.85 19.98 -18.30
C CYS A 783 -23.36 19.87 -16.85
N TYR A 784 -24.04 20.91 -16.35
CA TYR A 784 -24.53 20.94 -14.96
C TYR A 784 -25.84 20.18 -14.76
N PHE A 785 -26.82 20.36 -15.65
CA PHE A 785 -28.15 19.78 -15.42
C PHE A 785 -28.17 18.26 -15.62
N LYS A 786 -27.32 17.76 -16.52
CA LYS A 786 -27.04 16.32 -16.67
C LYS A 786 -26.63 15.67 -15.35
N HIS A 787 -25.92 16.39 -14.49
CA HIS A 787 -25.37 15.89 -13.24
C HIS A 787 -25.96 16.57 -11.99
N ILE A 788 -27.11 17.25 -12.13
CA ILE A 788 -27.73 18.08 -11.07
C ILE A 788 -28.10 17.30 -9.82
N GLN A 789 -28.21 15.97 -9.91
CA GLN A 789 -28.49 15.10 -8.79
C GLN A 789 -27.42 15.20 -7.69
N ILE A 790 -26.15 15.42 -8.06
CA ILE A 790 -25.04 15.56 -7.11
C ILE A 790 -25.17 16.85 -6.27
N PRO A 791 -25.14 18.08 -6.84
CA PRO A 791 -25.20 19.32 -6.08
C PRO A 791 -26.48 19.42 -5.24
N THR A 792 -27.62 18.99 -5.80
CA THR A 792 -28.91 19.07 -5.11
C THR A 792 -29.01 18.09 -3.96
N SER A 793 -28.57 16.84 -4.13
CA SER A 793 -28.54 15.84 -3.04
C SER A 793 -27.58 16.25 -1.93
N TYR A 794 -26.40 16.76 -2.30
CA TYR A 794 -25.40 17.26 -1.35
C TYR A 794 -25.95 18.40 -0.50
N ALA A 795 -26.54 19.44 -1.14
CA ALA A 795 -27.14 20.58 -0.44
C ALA A 795 -28.29 20.16 0.49
N LEU A 796 -29.20 19.30 0.01
CA LEU A 796 -30.36 18.86 0.80
C LEU A 796 -29.97 18.00 2.00
N LEU A 797 -28.98 17.12 1.86
CA LEU A 797 -28.49 16.31 2.97
C LEU A 797 -27.78 17.15 4.03
N LYS A 798 -27.02 18.18 3.62
CA LYS A 798 -26.42 19.14 4.58
C LYS A 798 -27.44 19.95 5.38
N LEU A 799 -28.63 20.20 4.82
CA LEU A 799 -29.69 20.98 5.47
C LEU A 799 -30.54 20.21 6.49
N ARG A 800 -30.53 18.87 6.42
CA ARG A 800 -31.29 18.06 7.36
C ARG A 800 -30.66 18.19 8.74
N LYS A 801 -31.42 18.69 9.71
CA LYS A 801 -31.05 18.52 11.12
C LYS A 801 -31.27 17.03 11.42
N GLY A 802 -30.24 16.35 11.94
CA GLY A 802 -30.42 14.97 12.40
C GLY A 802 -31.52 14.92 13.44
N GLU A 803 -32.62 14.24 13.11
CA GLU A 803 -33.72 13.96 14.04
C GLU A 803 -33.27 13.07 15.20
#